data_AF-A0A087TX89-F1
#
_entry.id   AF-A0A087TX89-F1
#
_cell.length_a   1.000
_cell.length_b   1.000
_cell.length_c   1.000
_cell.angle_alpha   90.00
_cell.angle_beta   90.00
_cell.angle_gamma   90.00
#
_symmetry.space_group_name_H-M   'P 1'
#
loop_
_entity.id
_entity.type
_entity.pdbx_description
1 polymer ?
#
loop_
_entity_poly.entity_id
_entity_poly.type
_entity_poly.pdbx_seq_one_letter_code
_entity_poly.pdbx_strand_id
1 'polypeptide(L)'
;MLMATSSLSLKEFGRRFRKALSVPFLLNQVCSTNIQEFVESYAASLGCSEKSLFFPLLTCAAACMGTDCYIELTSHWHEPPILWTLVITPKTLLRIDVAEHLKQLLLKAQNEVWVLEHCEDTKDHLRKFVFDLLTLDQLHEMLKLSNGHGLAIYNSVRSLHKVMVTPEDADIMFRLYSGLGWFADSRVTRNTVSKTRVNFSIISTPTNVHQALTTSPNFPELFHQCFLTTCSEENHVKFGQLSVVSETEKLLEIFTSLLKLHSMKGPIVYKLSSEATEKFSQIHDELTDKAKQMARKNAHKVFQPALSYLGRLSCVLHVLDNVLESINYKVPITQLTWSTEISASTVWQARELLGHVVEQRHALMEQTMIEASQPKNVRAPAIDLVDGQTAPRQQRSPYTAHTPPMNSVQRSPVPVQRPTFSPSIARRNLMNTRVRTPTRGTFEPLLNQSNERRNVEPIIASVCSAGLPVTREEPAFRPVISSCETLANSTTNNLNAELNLPPTLSVSVSDESEPSQPVLLSRTPFTSVLDVSKEDFLKSHRSSVRKLLMHGISQISASRCVQLKLTPDPTASEEGQIYTSSFARSFLKKLESLGFGICDGPKSGNLRHFIFKKKKFSALTEEQKQILSDIKISERDYNKCFTLPAVQESSQNGSVVCLE
;
A
#
# COMPACT_ATOMS: atom_id res chain seq x y z
N MET A 1 6.22 -30.29 -3.63
CA MET A 1 5.28 -30.45 -2.50
C MET A 1 4.79 -29.06 -2.13
N LEU A 2 3.77 -28.56 -2.83
CA LEU A 2 3.17 -27.24 -2.57
C LEU A 2 2.35 -27.39 -1.28
N MET A 3 2.84 -26.82 -0.18
CA MET A 3 2.04 -26.72 1.03
C MET A 3 0.81 -25.90 0.70
N ALA A 4 -0.37 -26.50 0.89
CA ALA A 4 -1.64 -25.78 0.86
C ALA A 4 -1.55 -24.64 1.87
N THR A 5 -1.36 -23.41 1.40
CA THR A 5 -1.49 -22.22 2.23
C THR A 5 -2.94 -22.18 2.69
N SER A 6 -3.16 -22.41 3.99
CA SER A 6 -4.48 -22.20 4.58
C SER A 6 -4.89 -20.77 4.26
N SER A 7 -5.94 -20.63 3.44
CA SER A 7 -6.40 -19.31 2.98
C SER A 7 -6.72 -18.47 4.21
N LEU A 8 -5.99 -17.37 4.39
CA LEU A 8 -6.16 -16.46 5.51
C LEU A 8 -7.62 -15.98 5.53
N SER A 9 -8.40 -16.37 6.54
CA SER A 9 -9.80 -15.94 6.61
C SER A 9 -9.89 -14.44 6.92
N LEU A 10 -10.97 -13.78 6.48
CA LEU A 10 -11.18 -12.36 6.77
C LEU A 10 -11.24 -12.08 8.27
N LYS A 11 -11.83 -12.98 9.05
CA LYS A 11 -11.90 -12.90 10.53
C LYS A 11 -10.51 -12.94 11.16
N GLU A 12 -9.66 -13.83 10.66
CA GLU A 12 -8.28 -13.96 11.12
C GLU A 12 -7.44 -12.74 10.75
N PHE A 13 -7.56 -12.25 9.51
CA PHE A 13 -6.90 -11.00 9.09
C PHE A 13 -7.34 -9.82 9.95
N GLY A 14 -8.64 -9.68 10.24
CA GLY A 14 -9.17 -8.64 11.12
C GLY A 14 -8.60 -8.72 12.55
N ARG A 15 -8.38 -9.92 13.08
CA ARG A 15 -7.70 -10.10 14.38
C ARG A 15 -6.25 -9.62 14.32
N ARG A 16 -5.50 -10.00 13.28
CA ARG A 16 -4.11 -9.58 13.09
C ARG A 16 -3.98 -8.08 12.86
N PHE A 17 -4.90 -7.48 12.10
CA PHE A 17 -4.99 -6.03 11.93
C PHE A 17 -5.15 -5.30 13.27
N ARG A 18 -6.04 -5.77 14.15
CA ARG A 18 -6.18 -5.19 15.51
C ARG A 18 -4.92 -5.34 16.35
N LYS A 19 -4.22 -6.48 16.26
CA LYS A 19 -2.92 -6.68 16.92
C LYS A 19 -1.84 -5.73 16.35
N ALA A 20 -1.87 -5.48 15.05
CA ALA A 20 -0.97 -4.54 14.42
C ALA A 20 -1.26 -3.10 14.88
N LEU A 21 -2.53 -2.71 15.04
CA LEU A 21 -2.91 -1.41 15.60
C LEU A 21 -2.37 -1.17 17.02
N SER A 22 -2.19 -2.22 17.84
CA SER A 22 -1.64 -2.06 19.19
C SER A 22 -0.13 -1.78 19.23
N VAL A 23 0.57 -1.85 18.10
CA VAL A 23 1.99 -1.48 18.04
C VAL A 23 2.10 0.05 18.12
N PRO A 24 2.76 0.60 19.16
CA PRO A 24 2.83 2.04 19.36
C PRO A 24 3.59 2.71 18.22
N PHE A 25 3.17 3.92 17.88
CA PHE A 25 3.84 4.80 16.93
C PHE A 25 3.95 6.16 17.58
N LEU A 26 5.18 6.60 17.82
CA LEU A 26 5.47 7.88 18.46
C LEU A 26 6.26 8.71 17.45
N LEU A 27 5.61 9.72 16.88
CA LEU A 27 6.16 10.49 15.77
C LEU A 27 7.49 11.16 16.17
N ASN A 28 7.56 11.69 17.39
CA ASN A 28 8.76 12.28 17.98
C ASN A 28 9.98 11.35 18.11
N GLN A 29 9.81 10.03 17.99
CA GLN A 29 10.90 9.05 18.03
C GLN A 29 11.42 8.69 16.64
N VAL A 30 10.59 8.88 15.60
CA VAL A 30 10.86 8.38 14.25
C VAL A 30 11.24 9.49 13.26
N CYS A 31 11.18 10.75 13.67
CA CYS A 31 11.60 11.90 12.88
C CYS A 31 12.05 13.07 13.75
N SER A 32 12.57 14.12 13.12
CA SER A 32 12.93 15.37 13.78
C SER A 32 11.70 16.14 14.28
N THR A 33 11.94 17.13 15.14
CA THR A 33 10.91 18.05 15.62
C THR A 33 10.24 18.81 14.47
N ASN A 34 11.00 19.26 13.46
CA ASN A 34 10.43 19.98 12.31
C ASN A 34 9.43 19.12 11.53
N ILE A 35 9.79 17.85 11.29
CA ILE A 35 8.90 16.90 10.61
C ILE A 35 7.68 16.60 11.48
N GLN A 36 7.89 16.40 12.78
CA GLN A 36 6.82 16.11 13.73
C GLN A 36 5.78 17.24 13.73
N GLU A 37 6.20 18.48 13.99
CA GLU A 37 5.31 19.64 14.07
C GLU A 37 4.52 19.83 12.76
N PHE A 38 5.19 19.69 11.62
CA PHE A 38 4.55 19.77 10.30
C PHE A 38 3.49 18.68 10.11
N VAL A 39 3.83 17.43 10.39
CA VAL A 39 2.94 16.29 10.18
C VAL A 39 1.76 16.33 11.14
N GLU A 40 1.96 16.64 12.42
CA GLU A 40 0.88 16.77 13.41
C GLU A 40 -0.10 17.87 13.02
N SER A 41 0.42 19.07 12.72
CA SER A 41 -0.38 20.22 12.31
C SER A 41 -1.16 19.91 11.03
N TYR A 42 -0.49 19.36 10.02
CA TYR A 42 -1.12 19.13 8.72
C TYR A 42 -2.09 17.94 8.74
N ALA A 43 -1.79 16.84 9.45
CA ALA A 43 -2.72 15.74 9.62
C ALA A 43 -3.98 16.18 10.36
N ALA A 44 -3.84 17.04 11.39
CA ALA A 44 -4.97 17.63 12.10
C ALA A 44 -5.82 18.53 11.18
N SER A 45 -5.19 19.33 10.31
CA SER A 45 -5.91 20.16 9.32
C SER A 45 -6.74 19.32 8.33
N LEU A 46 -6.22 18.15 7.94
CA LEU A 46 -6.91 17.22 7.03
C LEU A 46 -7.92 16.32 7.74
N GLY A 47 -7.91 16.28 9.08
CA GLY A 47 -8.70 15.36 9.88
C GLY A 47 -8.30 13.89 9.67
N CYS A 48 -7.03 13.61 9.38
CA CYS A 48 -6.51 12.25 9.25
C CYS A 48 -5.57 11.89 10.40
N SER A 49 -5.11 10.64 10.46
CA SER A 49 -4.03 10.27 11.38
C SER A 49 -2.68 10.71 10.83
N GLU A 50 -1.71 10.94 11.72
CA GLU A 50 -0.32 11.23 11.37
C GLU A 50 0.26 10.16 10.44
N LYS A 51 0.03 8.88 10.73
CA LYS A 51 0.48 7.75 9.89
C LYS A 51 -0.05 7.82 8.46
N SER A 52 -1.30 8.28 8.29
CA SER A 52 -1.94 8.37 6.97
C SER A 52 -1.34 9.47 6.10
N LEU A 53 -0.67 10.45 6.69
CA LEU A 53 0.03 11.52 5.99
C LEU A 53 1.54 11.24 5.88
N PHE A 54 2.17 10.86 7.00
CA PHE A 54 3.62 10.72 7.13
C PHE A 54 4.20 9.70 6.15
N PHE A 55 3.64 8.49 6.08
CA PHE A 55 4.17 7.45 5.19
C PHE A 55 4.04 7.85 3.70
N PRO A 56 2.88 8.31 3.21
CA PRO A 56 2.79 8.85 1.86
C PRO A 56 3.73 10.02 1.60
N LEU A 57 3.92 10.93 2.56
CA LEU A 57 4.85 12.05 2.45
C LEU A 57 6.29 11.57 2.23
N LEU A 58 6.75 10.54 2.96
CA LEU A 58 8.08 9.94 2.74
C LEU A 58 8.25 9.44 1.31
N THR A 59 7.24 8.73 0.77
CA THR A 59 7.28 8.25 -0.62
C THR A 59 7.26 9.41 -1.63
N CYS A 60 6.50 10.47 -1.37
CA CYS A 60 6.45 11.65 -2.22
C CYS A 60 7.78 12.40 -2.22
N ALA A 61 8.39 12.58 -1.04
CA ALA A 61 9.72 13.18 -0.90
C ALA A 61 10.78 12.35 -1.65
N ALA A 62 10.78 11.03 -1.46
CA ALA A 62 11.67 10.10 -2.17
C ALA A 62 11.54 10.20 -3.70
N ALA A 63 10.31 10.36 -4.21
CA ALA A 63 10.09 10.60 -5.63
C ALA A 63 10.63 11.96 -6.07
N CYS A 64 10.40 13.04 -5.33
CA CYS A 64 10.90 14.37 -5.70
C CYS A 64 12.44 14.43 -5.86
N MET A 65 13.19 13.48 -5.28
CA MET A 65 14.65 13.39 -5.39
C MET A 65 15.14 12.90 -6.78
N GLY A 66 14.27 12.33 -7.61
CA GLY A 66 14.60 11.98 -9.01
C GLY A 66 15.63 10.87 -9.22
N THR A 67 16.04 10.68 -10.48
CA THR A 67 16.82 9.51 -10.95
C THR A 67 18.31 9.54 -10.65
N ASP A 68 18.87 10.73 -10.49
CA ASP A 68 20.31 10.93 -10.29
C ASP A 68 20.69 11.14 -8.83
N CYS A 69 19.74 10.91 -7.92
CA CYS A 69 19.97 10.88 -6.48
C CYS A 69 20.22 9.45 -5.96
N TYR A 70 21.14 9.31 -5.02
CA TYR A 70 21.38 8.09 -4.25
C TYR A 70 22.10 8.38 -2.93
N ILE A 71 21.96 7.46 -1.97
CA ILE A 71 22.80 7.40 -0.77
C ILE A 71 23.96 6.43 -1.00
N GLU A 72 25.17 6.87 -0.67
CA GLU A 72 26.39 6.06 -0.65
C GLU A 72 26.65 5.61 0.79
N LEU A 73 26.40 4.33 1.07
CA LEU A 73 26.65 3.72 2.38
C LEU A 73 28.11 3.24 2.48
N THR A 74 28.64 2.71 1.38
CA THR A 74 30.06 2.39 1.18
C THR A 74 30.43 2.67 -0.27
N SER A 75 31.72 2.58 -0.62
CA SER A 75 32.20 2.73 -2.01
C SER A 75 31.60 1.74 -3.01
N HIS A 76 30.97 0.66 -2.53
CA HIS A 76 30.37 -0.39 -3.36
C HIS A 76 28.89 -0.62 -3.06
N TRP A 77 28.32 0.11 -2.10
CA TRP A 77 26.93 -0.02 -1.71
C TRP A 77 26.25 1.33 -1.80
N HIS A 78 25.39 1.43 -2.81
CA HIS A 78 24.53 2.57 -3.05
C HIS A 78 23.07 2.13 -2.95
N GLU A 79 22.23 2.96 -2.37
CA GLU A 79 20.78 2.74 -2.36
C GLU A 79 20.06 3.91 -3.05
N PRO A 80 19.07 3.63 -3.91
CA PRO A 80 18.24 4.67 -4.52
C PRO A 80 17.17 5.15 -3.53
N PRO A 81 16.68 6.40 -3.62
CA PRO A 81 15.55 6.89 -2.82
C PRO A 81 14.22 6.30 -3.33
N ILE A 82 14.04 4.99 -3.14
CA ILE A 82 12.82 4.26 -3.51
C ILE A 82 12.16 3.72 -2.25
N LEU A 83 11.02 4.30 -1.89
CA LEU A 83 10.19 3.91 -0.76
C LEU A 83 8.78 3.61 -1.24
N TRP A 84 8.34 2.36 -1.12
CA TRP A 84 6.95 2.03 -1.34
C TRP A 84 6.23 1.93 -0.01
N THR A 85 5.12 2.63 0.13
CA THR A 85 4.36 2.71 1.37
C THR A 85 2.96 2.16 1.19
N LEU A 86 2.49 1.45 2.22
CA LEU A 86 1.13 0.92 2.27
C LEU A 86 0.52 1.25 3.65
N VAL A 87 -0.37 2.23 3.66
CA VAL A 87 -1.17 2.57 4.83
C VAL A 87 -2.47 1.78 4.79
N ILE A 88 -2.68 0.96 5.82
CA ILE A 88 -3.92 0.21 6.00
C ILE A 88 -4.80 0.97 6.98
N THR A 89 -5.91 1.54 6.49
CA THR A 89 -6.80 2.39 7.30
C THR A 89 -8.29 2.08 7.03
N PRO A 90 -9.17 2.07 8.05
CA PRO A 90 -10.62 1.96 7.84
C PRO A 90 -11.17 3.10 6.96
N LYS A 91 -12.09 2.79 6.04
CA LYS A 91 -12.62 3.78 5.07
C LYS A 91 -13.67 4.72 5.67
N THR A 92 -14.19 4.37 6.84
CA THR A 92 -15.53 4.74 7.30
C THR A 92 -15.71 6.24 7.56
N LEU A 93 -14.64 7.05 7.58
CA LEU A 93 -14.71 8.50 7.80
C LEU A 93 -13.71 9.35 6.98
N LEU A 94 -13.22 8.85 5.84
CA LEU A 94 -12.32 9.63 4.98
C LEU A 94 -13.08 10.81 4.33
N ARG A 95 -13.10 11.97 5.01
CA ARG A 95 -13.65 13.23 4.47
C ARG A 95 -12.77 13.80 3.37
N ILE A 96 -11.45 13.68 3.52
CA ILE A 96 -10.45 14.07 2.52
C ILE A 96 -9.74 12.81 2.04
N ASP A 97 -9.68 12.67 0.73
CA ASP A 97 -8.87 11.66 0.07
C ASP A 97 -7.40 12.12 0.09
N VAL A 98 -6.66 11.71 1.13
CA VAL A 98 -5.24 12.12 1.33
C VAL A 98 -4.39 11.79 0.10
N ALA A 99 -4.66 10.66 -0.56
CA ALA A 99 -3.88 10.22 -1.70
C ALA A 99 -4.11 11.15 -2.91
N GLU A 100 -5.38 11.49 -3.19
CA GLU A 100 -5.71 12.45 -4.24
C GLU A 100 -5.21 13.87 -3.89
N HIS A 101 -5.31 14.28 -2.63
CA HIS A 101 -4.80 15.58 -2.16
C HIS A 101 -3.30 15.73 -2.40
N LEU A 102 -2.50 14.74 -1.99
CA LEU A 102 -1.05 14.74 -2.24
C LEU A 102 -0.72 14.74 -3.73
N LYS A 103 -1.46 13.95 -4.52
CA LYS A 103 -1.30 13.87 -5.97
C LYS A 103 -1.55 15.22 -6.65
N GLN A 104 -2.61 15.93 -6.27
CA GLN A 104 -2.92 17.27 -6.81
C GLN A 104 -1.81 18.28 -6.48
N LEU A 105 -1.28 18.26 -5.25
CA LEU A 105 -0.20 19.17 -4.85
C LEU A 105 1.12 18.85 -5.56
N LEU A 106 1.45 17.59 -5.77
CA LEU A 106 2.62 17.19 -6.55
C LEU A 106 2.51 17.61 -8.02
N LEU A 107 1.34 17.45 -8.62
CA LEU A 107 1.09 17.92 -9.99
C LEU A 107 1.24 19.44 -10.07
N LYS A 108 0.74 20.17 -9.07
CA LYS A 108 0.91 21.63 -8.98
C LYS A 108 2.40 22.01 -8.85
N ALA A 109 3.14 21.37 -7.95
CA ALA A 109 4.58 21.59 -7.77
C ALA A 109 5.36 21.31 -9.05
N GLN A 110 5.07 20.18 -9.72
CA GLN A 110 5.71 19.84 -10.99
C GLN A 110 5.47 20.91 -12.06
N ASN A 111 4.24 21.42 -12.17
CA ASN A 111 3.92 22.48 -13.13
C ASN A 111 4.66 23.79 -12.79
N GLU A 112 4.80 24.15 -11.51
CA GLU A 112 5.54 25.34 -11.09
C GLU A 112 7.03 25.27 -11.43
N VAL A 113 7.67 24.12 -11.16
CA VAL A 113 9.08 23.91 -11.53
C VAL A 113 9.25 23.94 -13.05
N TRP A 114 8.30 23.36 -13.78
CA TRP A 114 8.33 23.35 -15.25
C TRP A 114 8.30 24.76 -15.86
N VAL A 115 7.39 25.63 -15.38
CA VAL A 115 7.28 27.02 -15.85
C VAL A 115 8.58 27.79 -15.65
N LEU A 116 9.32 27.50 -14.57
CA LEU A 116 10.57 28.19 -14.26
C LEU A 116 11.76 27.72 -15.09
N GLU A 117 11.75 26.48 -15.58
CA GLU A 117 12.88 25.88 -16.32
C GLU A 117 12.78 26.02 -17.86
N HIS A 118 11.61 26.36 -18.42
CA HIS A 118 11.43 26.41 -19.87
C HIS A 118 11.56 27.81 -20.50
N CYS A 119 12.54 27.92 -21.41
CA CYS A 119 12.60 28.90 -22.50
C CYS A 119 11.75 28.33 -23.68
N GLU A 120 11.01 29.17 -24.42
CA GLU A 120 9.87 28.78 -25.30
C GLU A 120 10.13 27.78 -26.45
N ASP A 121 11.36 27.30 -26.70
CA ASP A 121 11.73 26.70 -28.00
C ASP A 121 11.76 25.16 -28.09
N THR A 122 11.66 24.39 -27.00
CA THR A 122 11.69 22.92 -27.09
C THR A 122 10.31 22.30 -26.89
N LYS A 123 9.75 21.73 -27.98
CA LYS A 123 8.56 20.86 -28.00
C LYS A 123 8.80 19.51 -27.30
N ASP A 124 9.60 19.45 -26.25
CA ASP A 124 9.81 18.23 -25.48
C ASP A 124 8.62 18.07 -24.53
N HIS A 125 7.84 17.02 -24.80
CA HIS A 125 6.74 16.61 -23.95
C HIS A 125 7.25 16.43 -22.51
N LEU A 126 6.75 17.27 -21.61
CA LEU A 126 6.95 17.22 -20.17
C LEU A 126 7.09 15.78 -19.63
N ARG A 127 8.19 15.53 -18.92
CA ARG A 127 8.48 14.30 -18.19
C ARG A 127 7.57 14.17 -16.96
N LYS A 128 6.26 14.02 -17.17
CA LYS A 128 5.30 13.72 -16.08
C LYS A 128 5.74 12.42 -15.41
N PHE A 129 6.14 12.50 -14.14
CA PHE A 129 6.53 11.33 -13.37
C PHE A 129 5.38 10.82 -12.48
N VAL A 130 4.35 11.64 -12.24
CA VAL A 130 3.14 11.20 -11.55
C VAL A 130 2.20 10.50 -12.54
N PHE A 131 1.79 9.27 -12.23
CA PHE A 131 0.93 8.47 -13.11
C PHE A 131 -0.12 7.66 -12.36
N ASP A 132 -1.18 7.31 -13.07
CA ASP A 132 -2.12 6.26 -12.67
C ASP A 132 -1.82 5.02 -13.51
N LEU A 133 -1.38 3.93 -12.88
CA LEU A 133 -1.03 2.69 -13.56
C LEU A 133 -2.28 1.96 -14.04
N LEU A 134 -2.32 1.63 -15.33
CA LEU A 134 -3.34 0.72 -15.87
C LEU A 134 -2.73 -0.59 -16.39
N THR A 135 -1.49 -0.59 -16.89
CA THR A 135 -0.75 -1.78 -17.39
C THR A 135 0.78 -1.60 -17.26
N LEU A 136 1.56 -2.70 -17.32
CA LEU A 136 3.02 -2.63 -17.34
C LEU A 136 3.57 -1.96 -18.60
N ASP A 137 2.97 -2.18 -19.77
CA ASP A 137 3.44 -1.53 -21.01
C ASP A 137 3.34 -0.01 -20.92
N GLN A 138 2.25 0.49 -20.35
CA GLN A 138 2.09 1.93 -20.11
C GLN A 138 3.07 2.46 -19.07
N LEU A 139 3.40 1.66 -18.04
CA LEU A 139 4.46 2.03 -17.09
C LEU A 139 5.79 2.16 -17.81
N HIS A 140 6.14 1.20 -18.66
CA HIS A 140 7.39 1.21 -19.40
C HIS A 140 7.49 2.43 -20.34
N GLU A 141 6.44 2.73 -21.09
CA GLU A 141 6.40 3.93 -21.95
C GLU A 141 6.48 5.23 -21.14
N MET A 142 5.79 5.31 -19.99
CA MET A 142 5.90 6.46 -19.10
C MET A 142 7.33 6.61 -18.57
N LEU A 143 7.95 5.52 -18.12
CA LEU A 143 9.34 5.53 -17.64
C LEU A 143 10.32 5.95 -18.72
N LYS A 144 10.11 5.60 -19.99
CA LYS A 144 10.95 6.13 -21.07
C LYS A 144 10.82 7.65 -21.18
N LEU A 145 9.59 8.16 -21.18
CA LEU A 145 9.33 9.59 -21.28
C LEU A 145 9.89 10.35 -20.07
N SER A 146 9.87 9.74 -18.89
CA SER A 146 10.33 10.34 -17.64
C SER A 146 11.78 10.04 -17.26
N ASN A 147 12.57 9.43 -18.16
CA ASN A 147 13.95 9.01 -17.90
C ASN A 147 14.10 8.06 -16.70
N GLY A 148 13.10 7.21 -16.51
CA GLY A 148 13.03 6.19 -15.46
C GLY A 148 12.44 6.67 -14.16
N HIS A 149 11.94 7.90 -14.08
CA HIS A 149 11.35 8.46 -12.88
C HIS A 149 9.83 8.21 -12.83
N GLY A 150 9.30 7.69 -11.71
CA GLY A 150 7.87 7.44 -11.57
C GLY A 150 7.37 7.54 -10.13
N LEU A 151 6.18 8.08 -9.95
CA LEU A 151 5.41 8.08 -8.73
C LEU A 151 3.95 7.73 -9.02
N ALA A 152 3.42 6.78 -8.27
CA ALA A 152 2.01 6.44 -8.29
C ALA A 152 1.44 6.47 -6.87
N ILE A 153 0.29 7.11 -6.73
CA ILE A 153 -0.41 7.28 -5.45
C ILE A 153 -1.82 6.67 -5.60
N TYR A 154 -2.14 5.64 -4.82
CA TYR A 154 -3.40 4.90 -4.93
C TYR A 154 -4.22 4.89 -3.65
N ASN A 155 -5.54 4.92 -3.82
CA ASN A 155 -6.54 4.70 -2.77
C ASN A 155 -6.96 3.23 -2.60
N SER A 156 -6.33 2.33 -3.33
CA SER A 156 -6.58 0.92 -3.19
C SER A 156 -5.42 0.12 -3.73
N VAL A 157 -5.04 -0.92 -2.98
CA VAL A 157 -4.09 -1.94 -3.42
C VAL A 157 -4.56 -2.68 -4.68
N ARG A 158 -5.88 -2.65 -4.98
CA ARG A 158 -6.46 -3.28 -6.18
C ARG A 158 -5.84 -2.75 -7.47
N SER A 159 -5.45 -1.48 -7.52
CA SER A 159 -4.82 -0.88 -8.70
C SER A 159 -3.50 -1.55 -9.03
N LEU A 160 -2.69 -1.86 -8.01
CA LEU A 160 -1.42 -2.54 -8.20
C LEU A 160 -1.60 -4.05 -8.44
N HIS A 161 -2.50 -4.67 -7.70
CA HIS A 161 -2.83 -6.11 -7.83
C HIS A 161 -3.23 -6.49 -9.26
N LYS A 162 -4.00 -5.63 -9.97
CA LYS A 162 -4.41 -5.88 -11.36
C LYS A 162 -3.23 -6.01 -12.33
N VAL A 163 -2.09 -5.43 -11.98
CA VAL A 163 -0.89 -5.42 -12.82
C VAL A 163 0.02 -6.63 -12.53
N MET A 164 -0.22 -7.34 -11.43
CA MET A 164 0.57 -8.49 -11.01
C MET A 164 -0.16 -9.81 -11.30
N VAL A 165 -0.41 -10.09 -12.58
CA VAL A 165 -1.13 -11.30 -13.00
C VAL A 165 -0.15 -12.46 -13.19
N THR A 166 1.03 -12.19 -13.76
CA THR A 166 2.03 -13.21 -14.06
C THR A 166 3.24 -13.14 -13.10
N PRO A 167 4.03 -14.21 -12.97
CA PRO A 167 5.29 -14.18 -12.22
C PRO A 167 6.34 -13.22 -12.82
N GLU A 168 6.32 -13.05 -14.15
CA GLU A 168 7.21 -12.14 -14.88
C GLU A 168 6.92 -10.68 -14.50
N ASP A 169 5.64 -10.32 -14.37
CA ASP A 169 5.21 -9.00 -13.90
C ASP A 169 5.77 -8.71 -12.50
N ALA A 170 5.75 -9.71 -11.62
CA ALA A 170 6.27 -9.57 -10.26
C ALA A 170 7.79 -9.35 -10.25
N ASP A 171 8.55 -10.07 -11.09
CA ASP A 171 10.01 -9.86 -11.24
C ASP A 171 10.34 -8.44 -11.69
N ILE A 172 9.59 -7.91 -12.67
CA ILE A 172 9.72 -6.51 -13.11
C ILE A 172 9.51 -5.57 -11.92
N MET A 173 8.48 -5.77 -11.11
CA MET A 173 8.22 -4.94 -9.93
C MET A 173 9.37 -5.00 -8.91
N PHE A 174 9.96 -6.18 -8.64
CA PHE A 174 11.14 -6.31 -7.77
C PHE A 174 12.36 -5.56 -8.32
N ARG A 175 12.57 -5.59 -9.64
CA ARG A 175 13.65 -4.85 -10.30
C ARG A 175 13.44 -3.34 -10.20
N LEU A 176 12.21 -2.86 -10.39
CA LEU A 176 11.86 -1.45 -10.22
C LEU A 176 12.08 -0.99 -8.77
N TYR A 177 11.69 -1.80 -7.79
CA TYR A 177 11.93 -1.52 -6.37
C TYR A 177 13.44 -1.45 -6.03
N SER A 178 14.25 -2.27 -6.69
CA SER A 178 15.71 -2.27 -6.57
C SER A 178 16.40 -1.13 -7.33
N GLY A 179 15.62 -0.32 -8.08
CA GLY A 179 16.13 0.76 -8.92
C GLY A 179 16.94 0.29 -10.13
N LEU A 180 16.77 -0.97 -10.52
CA LEU A 180 17.46 -1.57 -11.67
C LEU A 180 16.81 -1.16 -12.98
N GLY A 181 17.58 -1.20 -14.06
CA GLY A 181 17.06 -0.93 -15.40
C GLY A 181 16.02 -1.97 -15.85
N TRP A 182 15.07 -1.52 -16.68
CA TRP A 182 14.06 -2.33 -17.34
C TRP A 182 14.39 -2.48 -18.83
N PHE A 183 14.52 -3.73 -19.28
CA PHE A 183 14.74 -4.10 -20.66
C PHE A 183 13.50 -4.85 -21.16
N ALA A 184 12.68 -4.24 -22.02
CA ALA A 184 11.46 -4.87 -22.53
C ALA A 184 11.71 -5.91 -23.64
N ASP A 185 12.83 -5.81 -24.36
CA ASP A 185 13.25 -6.81 -25.36
C ASP A 185 14.78 -6.91 -25.38
N SER A 186 15.31 -8.13 -25.23
CA SER A 186 16.75 -8.40 -25.25
C SER A 186 17.38 -8.20 -26.63
N ARG A 187 16.56 -8.16 -27.70
CA ARG A 187 17.04 -8.03 -29.09
C ARG A 187 17.07 -6.61 -29.62
N VAL A 188 16.42 -5.65 -28.94
CA VAL A 188 16.30 -4.25 -29.42
C VAL A 188 16.71 -3.27 -28.32
N THR A 189 17.91 -2.72 -28.43
CA THR A 189 18.50 -1.76 -27.47
C THR A 189 17.71 -0.45 -27.30
N ARG A 190 16.79 -0.12 -28.24
CA ARG A 190 15.97 1.10 -28.20
C ARG A 190 14.86 1.11 -27.15
N ASN A 191 14.54 -0.04 -26.54
CA ASN A 191 13.48 -0.16 -25.53
C ASN A 191 14.05 -0.37 -24.12
N THR A 192 15.10 0.38 -23.76
CA THR A 192 15.79 0.19 -22.49
C THR A 192 15.69 1.44 -21.61
N VAL A 193 15.25 1.24 -20.37
CA VAL A 193 15.28 2.26 -19.32
C VAL A 193 16.42 1.89 -18.38
N SER A 194 17.53 2.63 -18.43
CA SER A 194 18.80 2.23 -17.81
C SER A 194 18.81 2.35 -16.28
N LYS A 195 18.15 3.37 -15.73
CA LYS A 195 17.97 3.60 -14.30
C LYS A 195 16.48 3.79 -14.03
N THR A 196 15.96 3.21 -12.95
CA THR A 196 14.56 3.41 -12.56
C THR A 196 14.46 3.94 -11.13
N ARG A 197 13.52 4.85 -10.88
CA ARG A 197 13.12 5.35 -9.57
C ARG A 197 11.60 5.39 -9.55
N VAL A 198 11.00 4.24 -9.31
CA VAL A 198 9.55 4.10 -9.25
C VAL A 198 9.13 4.02 -7.80
N ASN A 199 8.28 4.93 -7.38
CA ASN A 199 7.75 5.04 -6.03
C ASN A 199 6.24 4.76 -6.04
N PHE A 200 5.76 3.99 -5.06
CA PHE A 200 4.33 3.70 -4.89
C PHE A 200 3.88 4.07 -3.48
N SER A 201 2.88 4.94 -3.37
CA SER A 201 2.17 5.17 -2.12
C SER A 201 0.76 4.64 -2.22
N ILE A 202 0.36 3.80 -1.29
CA ILE A 202 -0.95 3.15 -1.31
C ILE A 202 -1.63 3.37 0.03
N ILE A 203 -2.83 3.94 0.00
CA ILE A 203 -3.74 3.99 1.14
C ILE A 203 -4.86 3.00 0.82
N SER A 204 -5.10 2.02 1.69
CA SER A 204 -6.05 0.95 1.38
C SER A 204 -6.79 0.47 2.62
N THR A 205 -8.01 -0.01 2.42
CA THR A 205 -8.82 -0.60 3.48
C THR A 205 -8.33 -2.00 3.86
N PRO A 206 -8.50 -2.44 5.12
CA PRO A 206 -8.21 -3.81 5.54
C PRO A 206 -8.79 -4.87 4.60
N THR A 207 -10.05 -4.73 4.18
CA THR A 207 -10.73 -5.68 3.29
C THR A 207 -10.07 -5.79 1.92
N ASN A 208 -9.67 -4.67 1.32
CA ASN A 208 -8.98 -4.67 0.04
C ASN A 208 -7.59 -5.31 0.13
N VAL A 209 -6.87 -5.09 1.23
CA VAL A 209 -5.56 -5.73 1.47
C VAL A 209 -5.72 -7.23 1.66
N HIS A 210 -6.68 -7.65 2.48
CA HIS A 210 -7.03 -9.07 2.65
C HIS A 210 -7.35 -9.74 1.30
N GLN A 211 -8.18 -9.10 0.48
CA GLN A 211 -8.51 -9.61 -0.85
C GLN A 211 -7.26 -9.72 -1.73
N ALA A 212 -6.39 -8.71 -1.78
CA ALA A 212 -5.18 -8.75 -2.58
C ALA A 212 -4.20 -9.86 -2.13
N LEU A 213 -4.07 -10.06 -0.82
CA LEU A 213 -3.24 -11.13 -0.23
C LEU A 213 -3.79 -12.54 -0.48
N THR A 214 -5.10 -12.68 -0.68
CA THR A 214 -5.74 -13.99 -0.90
C THR A 214 -5.98 -14.32 -2.36
N THR A 215 -6.10 -13.31 -3.23
CA THR A 215 -6.48 -13.49 -4.64
C THR A 215 -5.29 -13.56 -5.59
N SER A 216 -4.21 -12.80 -5.34
CA SER A 216 -3.00 -12.86 -6.17
C SER A 216 -1.92 -13.70 -5.49
N PRO A 217 -1.39 -14.73 -6.16
CA PRO A 217 -0.33 -15.56 -5.59
C PRO A 217 1.00 -14.80 -5.42
N ASN A 218 1.23 -13.75 -6.21
CA ASN A 218 2.51 -13.03 -6.26
C ASN A 218 2.51 -11.77 -5.38
N PHE A 219 1.34 -11.21 -5.09
CA PHE A 219 1.22 -10.00 -4.27
C PHE A 219 1.77 -10.15 -2.84
N PRO A 220 1.59 -11.28 -2.11
CA PRO A 220 2.13 -11.45 -0.77
C PRO A 220 3.64 -11.24 -0.69
N GLU A 221 4.41 -11.79 -1.63
CA GLU A 221 5.87 -11.64 -1.60
C GLU A 221 6.30 -10.19 -1.79
N LEU A 222 5.66 -9.46 -2.73
CA LEU A 222 5.92 -8.04 -2.95
C LEU A 222 5.50 -7.20 -1.73
N PHE A 223 4.34 -7.48 -1.14
CA PHE A 223 3.86 -6.87 0.10
C PHE A 223 4.89 -7.05 1.23
N HIS A 224 5.49 -8.23 1.33
CA HIS A 224 6.48 -8.53 2.39
C HIS A 224 7.83 -7.88 2.15
N GLN A 225 8.31 -7.83 0.90
CA GLN A 225 9.67 -7.38 0.61
C GLN A 225 9.75 -5.88 0.31
N CYS A 226 8.75 -5.31 -0.35
CA CYS A 226 8.85 -3.99 -0.98
C CYS A 226 8.03 -2.88 -0.31
N PHE A 227 7.04 -3.19 0.54
CA PHE A 227 6.17 -2.17 1.15
C PHE A 227 6.46 -1.90 2.62
N LEU A 228 6.81 -0.65 2.95
CA LEU A 228 6.71 -0.10 4.30
C LEU A 228 5.23 -0.05 4.69
N THR A 229 4.79 -1.05 5.46
CA THR A 229 3.38 -1.21 5.83
C THR A 229 3.13 -0.66 7.22
N THR A 230 2.09 0.15 7.36
CA THR A 230 1.60 0.64 8.66
C THR A 230 0.09 0.47 8.75
N CYS A 231 -0.41 0.15 9.94
CA CYS A 231 -1.83 0.17 10.24
C CYS A 231 -2.18 1.46 10.97
N SER A 232 -3.17 2.17 10.45
CA SER A 232 -3.73 3.35 11.07
C SER A 232 -5.09 3.03 11.68
N GLU A 233 -5.33 3.59 12.86
CA GLU A 233 -6.65 3.63 13.46
C GLU A 233 -7.57 4.62 12.73
N GLU A 234 -8.86 4.46 12.98
CA GLU A 234 -9.89 5.36 12.48
C GLU A 234 -9.92 6.62 13.35
N ASN A 235 -9.68 7.79 12.75
CA ASN A 235 -9.71 9.05 13.48
C ASN A 235 -11.07 9.73 13.31
N HIS A 236 -11.83 9.85 14.40
CA HIS A 236 -13.15 10.50 14.43
C HIS A 236 -13.01 12.01 14.69
N VAL A 237 -12.56 12.78 13.70
CA VAL A 237 -12.39 14.24 13.88
C VAL A 237 -13.71 14.98 13.72
N LYS A 238 -14.16 15.67 14.78
CA LYS A 238 -15.34 16.54 14.70
C LYS A 238 -15.03 17.77 13.84
N PHE A 239 -16.02 18.30 13.12
CA PHE A 239 -15.79 19.42 12.20
C PHE A 239 -15.14 20.64 12.88
N GLY A 240 -15.58 21.01 14.09
CA GLY A 240 -14.99 22.11 14.86
C GLY A 240 -13.59 21.86 15.42
N GLN A 241 -13.03 20.65 15.23
CA GLN A 241 -11.65 20.31 15.61
C GLN A 241 -10.68 20.37 14.42
N LEU A 242 -11.19 20.58 13.19
CA LEU A 242 -10.33 20.76 12.03
C LEU A 242 -9.62 22.10 12.18
N SER A 243 -8.29 22.07 12.08
CA SER A 243 -7.49 23.29 12.08
C SER A 243 -7.86 24.14 10.87
N VAL A 244 -8.14 25.43 11.10
CA VAL A 244 -8.39 26.43 10.04
C VAL A 244 -7.07 26.78 9.32
N VAL A 245 -5.92 26.48 9.93
CA VAL A 245 -4.61 26.75 9.36
C VAL A 245 -4.31 25.71 8.28
N SER A 246 -4.36 26.15 7.02
CA SER A 246 -4.01 25.35 5.86
C SER A 246 -2.50 25.42 5.64
N GLU A 247 -1.76 24.37 6.01
CA GLU A 247 -0.33 24.23 5.64
C GLU A 247 -0.13 23.74 4.20
N THR A 248 -1.17 23.83 3.36
CA THR A 248 -1.12 23.39 1.97
C THR A 248 -0.07 24.13 1.15
N GLU A 249 0.15 25.42 1.42
CA GLU A 249 1.20 26.21 0.76
C GLU A 249 2.59 25.70 1.15
N LYS A 250 2.79 25.38 2.43
CA LYS A 250 4.05 24.83 2.93
C LYS A 250 4.35 23.46 2.32
N LEU A 251 3.35 22.58 2.20
CA LEU A 251 3.54 21.28 1.53
C LEU A 251 3.90 21.44 0.04
N LEU A 252 3.23 22.38 -0.64
CA LEU A 252 3.54 22.70 -2.02
C LEU A 252 4.98 23.22 -2.15
N GLU A 253 5.40 24.11 -1.25
CA GLU A 253 6.76 24.64 -1.19
C GLU A 253 7.81 23.55 -0.95
N ILE A 254 7.53 22.57 -0.08
CA ILE A 254 8.38 21.38 0.13
C ILE A 254 8.59 20.65 -1.21
N PHE A 255 7.52 20.28 -1.91
CA PHE A 255 7.63 19.54 -3.17
C PHE A 255 8.34 20.35 -4.25
N THR A 256 7.96 21.62 -4.43
CA THR A 256 8.58 22.52 -5.41
C THR A 256 10.07 22.69 -5.13
N SER A 257 10.47 22.83 -3.86
CA SER A 257 11.87 22.98 -3.47
C SER A 257 12.70 21.72 -3.71
N LEU A 258 12.16 20.55 -3.34
CA LEU A 258 12.84 19.28 -3.57
C LEU A 258 13.03 18.99 -5.07
N LEU A 259 11.98 19.23 -5.86
CA LEU A 259 12.03 19.06 -7.32
C LEU A 259 13.07 19.98 -7.96
N LYS A 260 13.08 21.27 -7.60
CA LYS A 260 14.08 22.23 -8.09
C LYS A 260 15.49 21.81 -7.73
N LEU A 261 15.74 21.44 -6.48
CA LEU A 261 17.08 21.07 -6.03
C LEU A 261 17.62 19.86 -6.82
N HIS A 262 16.78 18.85 -7.04
CA HIS A 262 17.17 17.59 -7.67
C HIS A 262 17.01 17.59 -9.21
N SER A 263 16.43 18.63 -9.80
CA SER A 263 16.44 18.86 -11.26
C SER A 263 17.70 19.61 -11.73
N MET A 264 18.42 20.29 -10.83
CA MET A 264 19.67 20.98 -11.14
C MET A 264 20.74 20.02 -11.69
N LYS A 265 21.62 20.54 -12.56
CA LYS A 265 22.61 19.73 -13.30
C LYS A 265 23.57 18.99 -12.35
N GLY A 266 23.42 17.67 -12.25
CA GLY A 266 24.39 16.75 -11.64
C GLY A 266 23.75 15.77 -10.64
N PRO A 267 24.38 14.61 -10.40
CA PRO A 267 23.90 13.68 -9.38
C PRO A 267 24.12 14.26 -7.98
N ILE A 268 23.13 14.10 -7.10
CA ILE A 268 23.25 14.44 -5.67
C ILE A 268 23.54 13.14 -4.90
N VAL A 269 24.66 13.12 -4.19
CA VAL A 269 25.13 11.96 -3.45
C VAL A 269 25.08 12.26 -1.97
N TYR A 270 24.21 11.55 -1.26
CA TYR A 270 24.13 11.63 0.20
C TYR A 270 25.11 10.65 0.85
N LYS A 271 25.78 11.09 1.91
CA LYS A 271 26.76 10.28 2.64
C LYS A 271 26.46 10.33 4.13
N LEU A 272 26.74 9.24 4.82
CA LEU A 272 26.70 9.22 6.28
C LEU A 272 27.90 10.00 6.83
N SER A 273 27.69 10.78 7.89
CA SER A 273 28.81 11.29 8.70
C SER A 273 29.62 10.14 9.31
N SER A 274 30.80 10.43 9.86
CA SER A 274 31.62 9.42 10.55
C SER A 274 30.85 8.75 11.69
N GLU A 275 30.18 9.54 12.53
CA GLU A 275 29.34 9.06 13.64
C GLU A 275 28.14 8.27 13.13
N ALA A 276 27.49 8.75 12.07
CA ALA A 276 26.35 8.08 11.45
C ALA A 276 26.75 6.72 10.85
N THR A 277 27.96 6.62 10.29
CA THR A 277 28.52 5.39 9.73
C THR A 277 28.74 4.35 10.84
N GLU A 278 29.32 4.75 11.97
CA GLU A 278 29.49 3.85 13.12
C GLU A 278 28.13 3.37 13.63
N LYS A 279 27.18 4.30 13.79
CA LYS A 279 25.83 3.97 14.25
C LYS A 279 25.11 3.03 13.28
N PHE A 280 25.21 3.28 11.98
CA PHE A 280 24.65 2.44 10.94
C PHE A 280 25.23 1.03 11.00
N SER A 281 26.55 0.90 11.19
CA SER A 281 27.21 -0.41 11.34
C SER A 281 26.69 -1.18 12.56
N GLN A 282 26.55 -0.51 13.71
CA GLN A 282 26.01 -1.14 14.92
C GLN A 282 24.58 -1.67 14.71
N ILE A 283 23.72 -0.84 14.08
CA ILE A 283 22.33 -1.22 13.80
C ILE A 283 22.27 -2.34 12.74
N HIS A 284 23.13 -2.28 11.73
CA HIS A 284 23.24 -3.31 10.71
C HIS A 284 23.55 -4.68 11.33
N ASP A 285 24.49 -4.74 12.26
CA ASP A 285 24.87 -5.98 12.94
C ASP A 285 23.74 -6.47 13.85
N GLU A 286 23.09 -5.57 14.59
CA GLU A 286 21.91 -5.89 15.41
C GLU A 286 20.78 -6.51 14.58
N LEU A 287 20.44 -5.89 13.43
CA LEU A 287 19.40 -6.38 12.52
C LEU A 287 19.78 -7.71 11.90
N THR A 288 21.05 -7.89 11.53
CA THR A 288 21.58 -9.13 10.96
C THR A 288 21.49 -10.27 11.96
N ASP A 289 21.84 -10.03 13.23
CA ASP A 289 21.79 -11.04 14.27
C ASP A 289 20.35 -11.37 14.68
N LYS A 290 19.46 -10.38 14.77
CA LYS A 290 18.01 -10.60 14.91
C LYS A 290 17.47 -11.45 13.76
N ALA A 291 17.86 -11.16 12.51
CA ALA A 291 17.45 -11.94 11.35
C ALA A 291 17.90 -13.41 11.45
N LYS A 292 19.14 -13.67 11.89
CA LYS A 292 19.66 -15.03 12.11
C LYS A 292 18.90 -15.78 13.20
N GLN A 293 18.60 -15.12 14.32
CA GLN A 293 17.82 -15.71 15.42
C GLN A 293 16.40 -16.05 14.97
N MET A 294 15.79 -15.17 14.17
CA MET A 294 14.42 -15.29 13.69
C MET A 294 14.26 -16.17 12.44
N ALA A 295 15.36 -16.56 11.79
CA ALA A 295 15.35 -17.49 10.65
C ALA A 295 14.73 -18.85 10.97
N ARG A 296 14.77 -19.28 12.24
CA ARG A 296 14.11 -20.51 12.71
C ARG A 296 12.57 -20.43 12.70
N LYS A 297 11.97 -19.24 12.56
CA LYS A 297 10.51 -18.99 12.67
C LYS A 297 9.87 -18.44 11.37
N ASN A 298 10.47 -18.66 10.19
CA ASN A 298 10.05 -18.04 8.91
C ASN A 298 10.06 -16.50 8.89
N ALA A 299 10.53 -15.84 9.94
CA ALA A 299 10.57 -14.38 10.06
C ALA A 299 11.77 -13.74 9.34
N HIS A 300 12.68 -14.53 8.76
CA HIS A 300 13.81 -14.02 7.97
C HIS A 300 13.35 -13.09 6.82
N LYS A 301 12.21 -13.40 6.18
CA LYS A 301 11.62 -12.59 5.11
C LYS A 301 11.28 -11.15 5.53
N VAL A 302 11.01 -10.94 6.82
CA VAL A 302 10.68 -9.61 7.36
C VAL A 302 11.94 -8.74 7.47
N PHE A 303 13.08 -9.35 7.81
CA PHE A 303 14.33 -8.64 8.08
C PHE A 303 15.24 -8.50 6.84
N GLN A 304 15.11 -9.38 5.84
CA GLN A 304 15.94 -9.33 4.64
C GLN A 304 15.94 -7.95 3.94
N PRO A 305 14.79 -7.26 3.73
CA PRO A 305 14.80 -5.93 3.10
C PRO A 305 15.11 -4.79 4.09
N ALA A 306 15.18 -5.08 5.40
CA ALA A 306 15.28 -4.06 6.45
C ALA A 306 16.56 -3.22 6.33
N LEU A 307 17.67 -3.81 5.89
CA LEU A 307 18.94 -3.11 5.73
C LEU A 307 18.89 -2.06 4.61
N SER A 308 18.35 -2.41 3.44
CA SER A 308 18.14 -1.43 2.36
C SER A 308 17.17 -0.33 2.81
N TYR A 309 16.11 -0.67 3.56
CA TYR A 309 15.21 0.36 4.11
C TYR A 309 15.92 1.32 5.04
N LEU A 310 16.85 0.85 5.90
CA LEU A 310 17.55 1.73 6.84
C LEU A 310 18.28 2.86 6.10
N GLY A 311 19.03 2.52 5.04
CA GLY A 311 19.74 3.52 4.23
C GLY A 311 18.79 4.47 3.50
N ARG A 312 17.74 3.92 2.87
CA ARG A 312 16.75 4.72 2.13
C ARG A 312 15.94 5.66 3.04
N LEU A 313 15.51 5.17 4.20
CA LEU A 313 14.80 5.96 5.20
C LEU A 313 15.68 7.06 5.78
N SER A 314 16.94 6.75 6.11
CA SER A 314 17.89 7.76 6.61
C SER A 314 18.07 8.90 5.59
N CYS A 315 18.20 8.56 4.31
CA CYS A 315 18.30 9.53 3.22
C CYS A 315 17.04 10.39 3.12
N VAL A 316 15.85 9.77 3.07
CA VAL A 316 14.59 10.50 2.86
C VAL A 316 14.22 11.36 4.08
N LEU A 317 14.45 10.88 5.30
CA LEU A 317 14.23 11.65 6.53
C LEU A 317 15.15 12.87 6.58
N HIS A 318 16.43 12.70 6.26
CA HIS A 318 17.40 13.80 6.18
C HIS A 318 16.97 14.87 5.19
N VAL A 319 16.54 14.45 3.99
CA VAL A 319 16.08 15.37 2.95
C VAL A 319 14.82 16.11 3.37
N LEU A 320 13.87 15.42 4.01
CA LEU A 320 12.63 16.02 4.47
C LEU A 320 12.86 17.00 5.64
N ASP A 321 13.78 16.69 6.55
CA ASP A 321 14.15 17.59 7.64
C ASP A 321 14.84 18.86 7.10
N ASN A 322 15.84 18.70 6.24
CA ASN A 322 16.58 19.81 5.65
C ASN A 322 15.70 20.78 4.86
N VAL A 323 14.73 20.26 4.09
CA VAL A 323 13.82 21.13 3.32
C VAL A 323 12.87 21.88 4.25
N LEU A 324 12.35 21.22 5.30
CA LEU A 324 11.50 21.87 6.30
C LEU A 324 12.27 22.92 7.10
N GLU A 325 13.49 22.61 7.51
CA GLU A 325 14.40 23.54 8.17
C GLU A 325 14.65 24.76 7.27
N SER A 326 15.00 24.53 6.01
CA SER A 326 15.24 25.60 5.05
C SER A 326 14.03 26.51 4.85
N ILE A 327 12.83 25.93 4.75
CA ILE A 327 11.57 26.70 4.62
C ILE A 327 11.27 27.48 5.91
N ASN A 328 11.37 26.83 7.08
CA ASN A 328 11.11 27.43 8.38
C ASN A 328 12.03 28.63 8.65
N TYR A 329 13.31 28.50 8.32
CA TYR A 329 14.32 29.55 8.51
C TYR A 329 14.54 30.45 7.28
N LYS A 330 13.78 30.24 6.20
CA LYS A 330 13.89 30.97 4.92
C LYS A 330 15.30 30.96 4.34
N VAL A 331 16.01 29.85 4.51
CA VAL A 331 17.34 29.63 3.92
C VAL A 331 17.17 29.27 2.44
N PRO A 332 17.90 29.92 1.52
CA PRO A 332 17.80 29.59 0.09
C PRO A 332 18.26 28.15 -0.15
N ILE A 333 17.44 27.37 -0.86
CA ILE A 333 17.73 25.97 -1.21
C ILE A 333 18.51 25.93 -2.51
N THR A 334 19.81 25.65 -2.42
CA THR A 334 20.75 25.53 -3.53
C THR A 334 21.70 24.37 -3.27
N GLN A 335 22.36 23.84 -4.30
CA GLN A 335 23.38 22.80 -4.12
C GLN A 335 24.55 23.22 -3.22
N LEU A 336 24.79 24.53 -3.04
CA LEU A 336 25.87 25.07 -2.19
C LEU A 336 25.46 25.16 -0.72
N THR A 337 24.18 25.41 -0.46
CA THR A 337 23.63 25.53 0.91
C THR A 337 23.07 24.22 1.43
N TRP A 338 22.87 23.24 0.53
CA TRP A 338 22.24 21.97 0.87
C TRP A 338 23.22 21.00 1.54
N SER A 339 22.85 20.49 2.71
CA SER A 339 23.61 19.45 3.39
C SER A 339 23.35 18.07 2.79
N THR A 340 24.39 17.43 2.25
CA THR A 340 24.36 16.04 1.79
C THR A 340 24.83 15.03 2.85
N GLU A 341 25.28 15.51 4.01
CA GLU A 341 25.82 14.68 5.09
C GLU A 341 24.70 14.31 6.09
N ILE A 342 24.42 13.02 6.21
CA ILE A 342 23.37 12.47 7.07
C ILE A 342 23.93 12.23 8.48
N SER A 343 23.23 12.77 9.48
CA SER A 343 23.61 12.70 10.89
C SER A 343 23.27 11.36 11.55
N ALA A 344 23.94 11.07 12.67
CA ALA A 344 23.68 9.85 13.46
C ALA A 344 22.27 9.84 14.08
N SER A 345 21.72 11.02 14.42
CA SER A 345 20.34 11.16 14.90
C SER A 345 19.32 10.72 13.86
N THR A 346 19.53 11.09 12.59
CA THR A 346 18.65 10.68 11.48
C THR A 346 18.69 9.17 11.25
N VAL A 347 19.88 8.56 11.34
CA VAL A 347 20.03 7.09 11.25
C VAL A 347 19.30 6.40 12.40
N TRP A 348 19.33 6.97 13.60
CA TRP A 348 18.59 6.45 14.75
C TRP A 348 17.06 6.54 14.56
N GLN A 349 16.56 7.69 14.09
CA GLN A 349 15.14 7.87 13.75
C GLN A 349 14.68 6.87 12.68
N ALA A 350 15.49 6.66 11.64
CA ALA A 350 15.22 5.64 10.62
C ALA A 350 15.14 4.23 11.21
N ARG A 351 15.95 3.92 12.23
CA ARG A 351 15.93 2.64 12.96
C ARG A 351 14.66 2.48 13.79
N GLU A 352 14.20 3.51 14.49
CA GLU A 352 12.93 3.48 15.23
C GLU A 352 11.74 3.29 14.27
N LEU A 353 11.72 4.02 13.15
CA LEU A 353 10.69 3.89 12.12
C LEU A 353 10.66 2.47 11.53
N LEU A 354 11.83 1.92 11.22
CA LEU A 354 11.98 0.56 10.70
C LEU A 354 11.53 -0.48 11.73
N GLY A 355 11.85 -0.27 13.01
CA GLY A 355 11.39 -1.11 14.12
C GLY A 355 9.86 -1.19 14.17
N HIS A 356 9.19 -0.04 14.13
CA HIS A 356 7.73 0.03 14.07
C HIS A 356 7.16 -0.75 12.87
N VAL A 357 7.71 -0.57 11.67
CA VAL A 357 7.25 -1.25 10.45
C VAL A 357 7.46 -2.77 10.55
N VAL A 358 8.59 -3.21 11.10
CA VAL A 358 8.89 -4.63 11.30
C VAL A 358 7.92 -5.26 12.30
N GLU A 359 7.60 -4.58 13.40
CA GLU A 359 6.64 -5.05 14.40
C GLU A 359 5.20 -5.09 13.88
N GLN A 360 4.75 -4.04 13.17
CA GLN A 360 3.47 -4.01 12.46
C GLN A 360 3.35 -5.18 11.49
N ARG A 361 4.38 -5.40 10.67
CA ARG A 361 4.41 -6.51 9.71
C ARG A 361 4.38 -7.86 10.42
N HIS A 362 5.14 -8.02 11.50
CA HIS A 362 5.14 -9.24 12.30
C HIS A 362 3.75 -9.54 12.87
N ALA A 363 3.07 -8.54 13.42
CA ALA A 363 1.70 -8.66 13.93
C ALA A 363 0.68 -9.04 12.84
N LEU A 364 0.84 -8.51 11.62
CA LEU A 364 0.01 -8.89 10.47
C LEU A 364 0.29 -10.32 9.96
N MET A 365 1.49 -10.83 10.18
CA MET A 365 1.97 -12.10 9.63
C MET A 365 1.91 -13.29 10.58
N GLU A 366 1.79 -13.04 11.89
CA GLU A 366 1.84 -14.08 12.92
C GLU A 366 0.91 -15.25 12.56
N GLN A 367 1.51 -16.41 12.26
CA GLN A 367 0.75 -17.62 12.01
C GLN A 367 0.14 -18.07 13.32
N THR A 368 -1.18 -18.17 13.37
CA THR A 368 -1.85 -18.87 14.47
C THR A 368 -1.35 -20.30 14.44
N MET A 369 -0.46 -20.66 15.37
CA MET A 369 -0.28 -22.06 15.73
C MET A 369 -1.61 -22.48 16.34
N ILE A 370 -2.52 -22.95 15.49
CA ILE A 370 -3.55 -23.86 15.95
C ILE A 370 -2.73 -25.06 16.38
N GLU A 371 -2.39 -25.13 17.67
CA GLU A 371 -2.12 -26.40 18.30
C GLU A 371 -3.31 -27.26 17.91
N ALA A 372 -3.08 -28.20 16.99
CA ALA A 372 -3.97 -29.31 16.81
C ALA A 372 -3.96 -30.01 18.17
N SER A 373 -4.85 -29.57 19.06
CA SER A 373 -5.28 -30.35 20.20
C SER A 373 -5.78 -31.63 19.56
N GLN A 374 -4.89 -32.62 19.50
CA GLN A 374 -5.28 -33.99 19.27
C GLN A 374 -6.49 -34.21 20.17
N PRO A 375 -7.59 -34.78 19.67
CA PRO A 375 -8.64 -35.22 20.56
C PRO A 375 -7.97 -36.19 21.54
N LYS A 376 -7.74 -35.74 22.78
CA LYS A 376 -7.47 -36.65 23.87
C LYS A 376 -8.68 -37.56 23.86
N ASN A 377 -8.47 -38.81 23.45
CA ASN A 377 -9.37 -39.91 23.72
C ASN A 377 -9.54 -39.97 25.25
N VAL A 378 -10.46 -39.16 25.76
CA VAL A 378 -11.02 -39.34 27.10
C VAL A 378 -11.92 -40.54 26.97
N ARG A 379 -11.31 -41.72 27.14
CA ARG A 379 -12.04 -42.95 27.43
C ARG A 379 -12.80 -42.67 28.72
N ALA A 380 -14.13 -42.72 28.66
CA ALA A 380 -14.98 -42.59 29.84
C ALA A 380 -14.50 -43.62 30.89
N PRO A 381 -14.41 -43.25 32.18
CA PRO A 381 -14.06 -44.20 33.21
C PRO A 381 -15.18 -45.24 33.30
N ALA A 382 -14.79 -46.52 33.27
CA ALA A 382 -15.70 -47.60 33.60
C ALA A 382 -16.17 -47.42 35.05
N ILE A 383 -17.48 -47.50 35.24
CA ILE A 383 -18.10 -47.59 36.55
C ILE A 383 -17.84 -49.02 37.03
N ASP A 384 -16.85 -49.19 37.90
CA ASP A 384 -16.70 -50.42 38.68
C ASP A 384 -17.44 -50.24 40.00
N LEU A 385 -18.50 -51.04 40.17
CA LEU A 385 -19.12 -51.30 41.46
C LEU A 385 -18.09 -51.91 42.40
N VAL A 386 -17.82 -51.24 43.52
CA VAL A 386 -17.07 -51.81 44.64
C VAL A 386 -18.06 -52.14 45.75
N ASP A 387 -18.29 -53.43 45.94
CA ASP A 387 -18.79 -54.00 47.18
C ASP A 387 -17.60 -54.40 48.06
N GLY A 388 -17.69 -54.05 49.35
CA GLY A 388 -17.29 -54.94 50.44
C GLY A 388 -15.81 -55.18 50.77
N GLN A 389 -15.35 -54.44 51.79
CA GLN A 389 -14.70 -54.95 53.01
C GLN A 389 -13.20 -55.24 53.10
N THR A 390 -12.67 -54.67 54.20
CA THR A 390 -11.61 -55.09 55.13
C THR A 390 -10.13 -54.74 54.89
N ALA A 391 -9.61 -54.01 55.88
CA ALA A 391 -8.23 -53.58 56.13
C ALA A 391 -7.44 -54.67 56.94
N PRO A 392 -6.30 -54.39 57.59
CA PRO A 392 -5.06 -53.68 57.22
C PRO A 392 -3.77 -54.47 57.59
N ARG A 393 -2.58 -54.07 57.09
CA ARG A 393 -1.25 -54.14 57.77
C ARG A 393 -0.15 -53.62 56.82
N GLN A 394 0.50 -52.49 57.12
CA GLN A 394 1.74 -52.30 57.88
C GLN A 394 3.06 -52.77 57.21
N GLN A 395 3.96 -51.78 57.09
CA GLN A 395 5.40 -51.78 57.36
C GLN A 395 6.44 -52.00 56.25
N ARG A 396 7.29 -50.95 56.14
CA ARG A 396 8.76 -50.93 56.16
C ARG A 396 9.55 -51.17 54.84
N SER A 397 10.25 -50.08 54.45
CA SER A 397 11.60 -50.03 53.84
C SER A 397 12.65 -50.76 54.72
N PRO A 398 13.95 -50.98 54.38
CA PRO A 398 14.76 -50.30 53.33
C PRO A 398 15.94 -51.12 52.69
N TYR A 399 16.76 -50.45 51.83
CA TYR A 399 18.18 -50.69 51.42
C TYR A 399 18.58 -52.11 50.87
N THR A 400 19.47 -52.35 49.89
CA THR A 400 20.81 -51.80 49.59
C THR A 400 21.32 -52.36 48.23
N ALA A 401 22.40 -51.77 47.72
CA ALA A 401 23.13 -52.01 46.46
C ALA A 401 23.75 -53.42 46.25
N HIS A 402 24.12 -53.75 44.99
CA HIS A 402 25.47 -54.21 44.59
C HIS A 402 25.51 -54.71 43.10
N THR A 403 26.37 -54.08 42.30
CA THR A 403 27.04 -54.58 41.06
C THR A 403 28.31 -55.38 41.43
N PRO A 404 29.12 -55.92 40.47
CA PRO A 404 28.90 -56.79 39.28
C PRO A 404 29.81 -58.07 39.41
N PRO A 405 30.14 -58.92 38.38
CA PRO A 405 31.18 -58.60 37.36
C PRO A 405 31.18 -59.39 35.99
N MET A 406 31.92 -58.80 35.03
CA MET A 406 32.88 -59.33 34.01
C MET A 406 32.69 -60.55 33.04
N ASN A 407 33.00 -60.25 31.76
CA ASN A 407 33.89 -60.91 30.75
C ASN A 407 33.47 -62.27 30.13
N SER A 408 33.74 -62.67 28.87
CA SER A 408 34.75 -62.33 27.84
C SER A 408 34.39 -63.00 26.46
N VAL A 409 34.63 -62.35 25.29
CA VAL A 409 35.60 -62.71 24.18
C VAL A 409 35.17 -63.91 23.27
N GLN A 410 35.13 -63.93 21.91
CA GLN A 410 36.20 -63.69 20.89
C GLN A 410 35.72 -63.77 19.39
N ARG A 411 36.21 -62.82 18.54
CA ARG A 411 36.74 -62.82 17.13
C ARG A 411 36.08 -63.54 15.90
N SER A 412 35.75 -62.70 14.87
CA SER A 412 36.26 -62.52 13.46
C SER A 412 36.57 -63.74 12.53
N PRO A 413 36.48 -63.66 11.15
CA PRO A 413 37.09 -62.63 10.27
C PRO A 413 36.38 -62.26 8.91
N VAL A 414 37.06 -61.36 8.17
CA VAL A 414 36.76 -60.61 6.90
C VAL A 414 36.86 -61.49 5.62
N PRO A 415 36.35 -61.06 4.44
CA PRO A 415 37.23 -60.40 3.46
C PRO A 415 36.61 -59.23 2.64
N VAL A 416 37.51 -58.60 1.87
CA VAL A 416 37.55 -57.31 1.16
C VAL A 416 36.77 -57.26 -0.17
N GLN A 417 36.21 -56.09 -0.54
CA GLN A 417 36.24 -55.50 -1.90
C GLN A 417 35.84 -53.99 -1.93
N ARG A 418 36.64 -53.17 -2.64
CA ARG A 418 36.41 -51.77 -3.11
C ARG A 418 36.07 -51.83 -4.64
N PRO A 419 35.77 -50.74 -5.41
CA PRO A 419 35.73 -49.27 -5.15
C PRO A 419 34.42 -48.58 -5.65
N THR A 420 34.08 -47.32 -5.37
CA THR A 420 34.45 -46.10 -6.13
C THR A 420 33.66 -44.88 -5.60
N PHE A 421 34.23 -43.68 -5.80
CA PHE A 421 33.78 -42.36 -5.33
C PHE A 421 32.62 -41.76 -6.16
N SER A 422 31.71 -41.01 -5.50
CA SER A 422 31.04 -39.83 -6.07
C SER A 422 30.43 -38.95 -4.95
N PRO A 423 30.77 -37.65 -4.83
CA PRO A 423 30.00 -36.71 -4.01
C PRO A 423 29.19 -35.74 -4.90
N SER A 424 27.87 -35.75 -4.77
CA SER A 424 27.01 -34.73 -5.39
C SER A 424 26.88 -33.50 -4.50
N ILE A 425 27.58 -32.48 -4.98
CA ILE A 425 27.72 -31.07 -4.64
C ILE A 425 26.43 -30.33 -4.25
N ALA A 426 26.55 -29.58 -3.15
CA ALA A 426 25.76 -28.41 -2.81
C ALA A 426 26.09 -27.23 -3.76
N ARG A 427 25.08 -26.55 -4.33
CA ARG A 427 25.30 -25.31 -5.10
C ARG A 427 24.85 -24.09 -4.32
N ARG A 428 25.87 -23.36 -3.86
CA ARG A 428 25.85 -21.99 -3.38
C ARG A 428 26.26 -21.06 -4.52
N ASN A 429 25.68 -19.87 -4.51
CA ASN A 429 25.94 -18.74 -5.39
C ASN A 429 27.42 -18.37 -5.51
N LEU A 430 27.88 -18.06 -6.72
CA LEU A 430 29.09 -17.27 -6.97
C LEU A 430 28.91 -16.39 -8.21
N MET A 431 29.22 -15.11 -8.01
CA MET A 431 29.45 -14.11 -9.04
C MET A 431 30.64 -14.49 -9.94
N ASN A 432 30.64 -14.00 -11.17
CA ASN A 432 31.83 -13.93 -12.02
C ASN A 432 31.90 -12.57 -12.73
N THR A 433 32.71 -11.69 -12.14
CA THR A 433 33.38 -10.56 -12.82
C THR A 433 34.70 -11.08 -13.42
N ARG A 434 34.87 -10.97 -14.75
CA ARG A 434 36.19 -11.11 -15.39
C ARG A 434 36.77 -9.73 -15.66
N VAL A 435 37.80 -9.38 -14.90
CA VAL A 435 38.74 -8.29 -15.19
C VAL A 435 39.81 -8.83 -16.14
N ARG A 436 40.01 -8.15 -17.28
CA ARG A 436 41.20 -8.31 -18.13
C ARG A 436 42.20 -7.20 -17.79
N THR A 437 43.41 -7.59 -17.44
CA THR A 437 44.61 -6.74 -17.39
C THR A 437 45.03 -6.31 -18.79
N PRO A 438 45.61 -5.11 -18.96
CA PRO A 438 46.49 -4.84 -20.09
C PRO A 438 47.95 -4.66 -19.65
N THR A 439 48.79 -5.25 -20.49
CA THR A 439 50.25 -5.27 -20.51
C THR A 439 50.87 -3.92 -20.84
N ARG A 440 52.04 -3.72 -20.23
CA ARG A 440 53.05 -2.68 -20.44
C ARG A 440 53.57 -2.70 -21.89
N GLY A 441 53.60 -1.54 -22.54
CA GLY A 441 54.23 -1.34 -23.85
C GLY A 441 54.71 0.10 -24.01
N THR A 442 56.02 0.26 -24.03
CA THR A 442 56.79 1.47 -24.29
C THR A 442 56.72 1.85 -25.76
N PHE A 443 56.48 3.13 -26.12
CA PHE A 443 57.11 3.82 -27.27
C PHE A 443 56.85 5.35 -27.19
N GLU A 444 57.87 6.10 -27.58
CA GLU A 444 58.07 7.55 -27.52
C GLU A 444 57.34 8.36 -28.64
N PRO A 445 57.40 9.71 -28.65
CA PRO A 445 56.32 10.59 -29.12
C PRO A 445 56.53 11.16 -30.53
N LEU A 446 55.43 11.65 -31.12
CA LEU A 446 55.48 12.65 -32.19
C LEU A 446 54.70 13.90 -31.78
N LEU A 447 55.39 15.03 -31.90
CA LEU A 447 54.90 16.39 -31.75
C LEU A 447 53.66 16.65 -32.61
N ASN A 448 52.72 17.44 -32.08
CA ASN A 448 52.35 18.66 -32.79
C ASN A 448 51.76 19.73 -31.85
N GLN A 449 52.29 20.92 -32.04
CA GLN A 449 51.99 22.15 -31.33
C GLN A 449 50.63 22.72 -31.73
N SER A 450 49.91 23.29 -30.76
CA SER A 450 49.23 24.59 -30.93
C SER A 450 48.80 25.14 -29.56
N ASN A 451 49.57 26.13 -29.10
CA ASN A 451 49.14 27.38 -28.49
C ASN A 451 47.61 27.57 -28.34
N GLU A 452 47.10 27.81 -27.12
CA GLU A 452 46.93 29.17 -26.57
C GLU A 452 46.17 29.19 -25.23
N ARG A 453 46.59 30.12 -24.35
CA ARG A 453 45.87 30.79 -23.24
C ARG A 453 45.57 30.00 -21.95
N ARG A 454 46.54 30.15 -21.03
CA ARG A 454 46.34 30.11 -19.58
C ARG A 454 45.47 31.29 -19.14
N ASN A 455 44.36 31.02 -18.46
CA ASN A 455 43.83 31.86 -17.40
C ASN A 455 43.75 30.97 -16.15
N VAL A 456 44.56 31.30 -15.15
CA VAL A 456 44.62 30.63 -13.85
C VAL A 456 43.63 31.36 -12.96
N GLU A 457 42.54 30.69 -12.57
CA GLU A 457 41.67 31.15 -11.48
C GLU A 457 42.26 30.73 -10.12
N PRO A 458 42.09 31.55 -9.07
CA PRO A 458 42.71 31.29 -7.77
C PRO A 458 41.98 30.17 -7.01
N ILE A 459 42.74 29.17 -6.57
CA ILE A 459 42.30 28.16 -5.63
C ILE A 459 42.25 28.81 -4.23
N ILE A 460 41.06 29.07 -3.72
CA ILE A 460 40.86 29.41 -2.30
C ILE A 460 40.86 28.09 -1.53
N ALA A 461 41.99 27.80 -0.88
CA ALA A 461 42.11 26.70 0.06
C ALA A 461 41.39 27.10 1.37
N SER A 462 40.29 26.40 1.69
CA SER A 462 39.63 26.51 2.99
C SER A 462 40.54 25.92 4.06
N VAL A 463 41.06 26.78 4.93
CA VAL A 463 41.88 26.41 6.09
C VAL A 463 40.97 25.88 7.18
N CYS A 464 41.07 24.58 7.48
CA CYS A 464 40.47 23.99 8.68
C CYS A 464 41.15 24.57 9.92
N SER A 465 40.42 25.35 10.72
CA SER A 465 40.86 25.79 12.04
C SER A 465 40.66 24.66 13.05
N ALA A 466 41.79 24.15 13.56
CA ALA A 466 41.84 23.23 14.68
C ALA A 466 41.57 23.94 16.02
N GLY A 467 40.63 23.37 16.79
CA GLY A 467 40.73 23.20 18.25
C GLY A 467 40.59 24.41 19.17
N LEU A 468 39.55 24.39 20.02
CA LEU A 468 39.66 24.71 21.45
C LEU A 468 38.84 23.69 22.27
N PRO A 469 39.36 23.19 23.40
CA PRO A 469 38.69 22.17 24.21
C PRO A 469 37.71 22.83 25.18
N VAL A 470 36.49 22.29 25.28
CA VAL A 470 35.57 22.60 26.37
C VAL A 470 35.45 21.35 27.24
N THR A 471 36.04 21.43 28.43
CA THR A 471 35.76 20.54 29.56
C THR A 471 34.32 20.77 30.03
N ARG A 472 33.50 19.71 30.04
CA ARG A 472 32.29 19.69 30.85
C ARG A 472 32.04 18.30 31.42
N GLU A 473 31.90 18.30 32.73
CA GLU A 473 31.74 17.16 33.62
C GLU A 473 30.39 16.45 33.39
N GLU A 474 30.44 15.12 33.28
CA GLU A 474 29.26 14.25 33.42
C GLU A 474 28.92 14.06 34.90
N PRO A 475 27.63 14.04 35.28
CA PRO A 475 27.20 13.26 36.43
C PRO A 475 26.52 11.97 35.97
N ALA A 476 27.03 10.88 36.53
CA ALA A 476 26.48 9.54 36.42
C ALA A 476 25.02 9.48 36.92
N PHE A 477 24.15 8.85 36.14
CA PHE A 477 22.84 8.39 36.61
C PHE A 477 22.72 6.89 36.39
N ARG A 478 22.65 6.14 37.50
CA ARG A 478 22.24 4.73 37.53
C ARG A 478 20.82 4.63 38.11
N PRO A 479 20.06 3.60 37.73
CA PRO A 479 18.60 3.58 37.81
C PRO A 479 18.11 3.06 39.16
N VAL A 480 16.96 3.57 39.62
CA VAL A 480 16.21 2.98 40.74
C VAL A 480 14.80 2.63 40.28
N ILE A 481 14.53 1.33 40.33
CA ILE A 481 13.22 0.69 40.28
C ILE A 481 12.44 1.08 41.54
N SER A 482 11.20 1.53 41.42
CA SER A 482 10.11 1.11 42.32
C SER A 482 8.74 1.59 41.83
N SER A 483 7.91 0.61 41.54
CA SER A 483 6.47 0.54 41.84
C SER A 483 5.94 1.48 42.93
N CYS A 484 4.74 2.02 42.73
CA CYS A 484 3.76 2.20 43.80
C CYS A 484 2.33 2.36 43.26
N GLU A 485 1.46 1.46 43.71
CA GLU A 485 0.01 1.56 43.68
C GLU A 485 -0.51 2.43 44.84
N THR A 486 -1.66 3.08 44.61
CA THR A 486 -2.78 3.36 45.54
C THR A 486 -2.60 4.07 46.89
N LEU A 487 -3.34 5.19 47.02
CA LEU A 487 -4.26 5.64 48.12
C LEU A 487 -4.15 7.17 48.26
N ALA A 488 -5.14 7.98 47.84
CA ALA A 488 -6.48 8.22 48.41
C ALA A 488 -6.52 9.43 49.39
N ASN A 489 -7.61 10.20 49.23
CA ASN A 489 -8.16 11.30 50.07
C ASN A 489 -7.58 12.70 49.79
N SER A 490 -8.34 13.79 49.66
CA SER A 490 -9.79 14.12 49.70
C SER A 490 -9.87 15.60 49.24
N THR A 491 -10.89 16.12 48.55
CA THR A 491 -12.15 16.62 49.13
C THR A 491 -13.09 17.19 48.03
N THR A 492 -14.35 16.73 48.06
CA THR A 492 -15.64 17.45 47.87
C THR A 492 -15.91 18.33 46.63
N ASN A 493 -16.86 17.90 45.78
CA ASN A 493 -18.21 18.49 45.75
C ASN A 493 -19.22 17.66 44.95
N ASN A 494 -20.40 17.50 45.56
CA ASN A 494 -21.56 16.75 45.10
C ASN A 494 -22.30 17.44 43.94
N LEU A 495 -22.91 16.64 43.05
CA LEU A 495 -24.29 16.82 42.57
C LEU A 495 -24.78 15.51 41.91
N ASN A 496 -25.82 14.94 42.51
CA ASN A 496 -26.52 13.72 42.08
C ASN A 496 -27.54 14.03 40.97
N ALA A 497 -27.63 13.14 39.98
CA ALA A 497 -28.86 12.91 39.22
C ALA A 497 -28.85 11.49 38.64
N GLU A 498 -29.67 10.62 39.23
CA GLU A 498 -30.01 9.28 38.75
C GLU A 498 -30.97 9.37 37.55
N LEU A 499 -30.76 8.55 36.52
CA LEU A 499 -31.73 8.34 35.45
C LEU A 499 -31.82 6.85 35.11
N ASN A 500 -32.97 6.30 35.45
CA ASN A 500 -33.39 4.91 35.30
C ASN A 500 -33.63 4.54 33.82
N LEU A 501 -33.21 3.33 33.44
CA LEU A 501 -33.57 2.67 32.18
C LEU A 501 -34.86 1.85 32.36
N PRO A 502 -35.78 1.82 31.39
CA PRO A 502 -36.89 0.87 31.38
C PRO A 502 -36.54 -0.39 30.55
N PRO A 503 -36.85 -1.61 31.05
CA PRO A 503 -36.92 -2.81 30.25
C PRO A 503 -38.37 -3.02 29.79
N THR A 504 -38.57 -3.34 28.51
CA THR A 504 -39.61 -4.20 27.91
C THR A 504 -39.86 -3.75 26.48
N LEU A 505 -39.80 -4.69 25.54
CA LEU A 505 -40.80 -4.86 24.46
C LEU A 505 -40.45 -6.16 23.71
N SER A 506 -41.15 -7.20 24.10
CA SER A 506 -41.35 -8.46 23.38
C SER A 506 -42.33 -8.26 22.23
N VAL A 507 -42.01 -8.74 21.03
CA VAL A 507 -42.98 -8.93 19.94
C VAL A 507 -42.75 -10.29 19.27
N SER A 508 -43.89 -10.91 19.00
CA SER A 508 -44.24 -12.29 18.73
C SER A 508 -43.92 -12.83 17.34
N VAL A 509 -43.78 -14.16 17.30
CA VAL A 509 -43.71 -15.05 16.14
C VAL A 509 -45.10 -15.23 15.52
N SER A 510 -45.19 -15.27 14.20
CA SER A 510 -46.31 -15.87 13.48
C SER A 510 -45.79 -16.50 12.19
N ASP A 511 -45.93 -17.83 12.12
CA ASP A 511 -45.77 -18.66 10.93
C ASP A 511 -47.05 -18.60 10.09
N GLU A 512 -46.92 -18.45 8.77
CA GLU A 512 -47.74 -19.16 7.76
C GLU A 512 -46.98 -19.20 6.42
N SER A 513 -47.18 -20.30 5.72
CA SER A 513 -46.28 -20.96 4.77
C SER A 513 -46.78 -20.91 3.31
N GLU A 514 -45.87 -20.68 2.34
CA GLU A 514 -45.87 -21.28 0.99
C GLU A 514 -44.49 -21.04 0.31
N PRO A 515 -44.05 -21.90 -0.65
CA PRO A 515 -42.63 -22.21 -0.83
C PRO A 515 -41.92 -21.24 -1.78
N SER A 516 -41.27 -20.22 -1.22
CA SER A 516 -40.25 -19.46 -1.95
C SER A 516 -38.94 -20.25 -1.99
N GLN A 517 -38.52 -20.72 -3.17
CA GLN A 517 -37.16 -21.18 -3.40
C GLN A 517 -36.16 -20.11 -2.90
N PRO A 518 -35.17 -20.46 -2.07
CA PRO A 518 -34.14 -19.52 -1.69
C PRO A 518 -33.20 -19.35 -2.89
N VAL A 519 -33.41 -18.30 -3.68
CA VAL A 519 -32.37 -17.80 -4.58
C VAL A 519 -31.30 -17.17 -3.69
N LEU A 520 -30.38 -18.02 -3.23
CA LEU A 520 -29.08 -17.61 -2.70
C LEU A 520 -28.35 -16.82 -3.79
N LEU A 521 -28.54 -15.50 -3.81
CA LEU A 521 -27.68 -14.57 -4.54
C LEU A 521 -26.34 -14.53 -3.82
N SER A 522 -25.45 -15.45 -4.21
CA SER A 522 -24.03 -15.33 -3.98
C SER A 522 -23.58 -13.98 -4.54
N ARG A 523 -23.14 -13.08 -3.65
CA ARG A 523 -22.62 -11.76 -4.03
C ARG A 523 -21.32 -11.94 -4.81
N THR A 524 -21.41 -11.91 -6.13
CA THR A 524 -20.27 -11.84 -7.05
C THR A 524 -19.65 -10.43 -7.03
N PRO A 525 -18.34 -10.29 -7.31
CA PRO A 525 -17.62 -9.02 -7.18
C PRO A 525 -18.11 -7.99 -8.20
N PHE A 526 -18.30 -6.75 -7.74
CA PHE A 526 -18.86 -5.65 -8.51
C PHE A 526 -17.97 -5.21 -9.67
N THR A 527 -18.25 -5.73 -10.88
CA THR A 527 -17.88 -5.13 -12.15
C THR A 527 -18.91 -4.06 -12.52
N SER A 528 -18.46 -2.92 -13.04
CA SER A 528 -19.38 -1.93 -13.62
C SER A 528 -20.21 -2.64 -14.70
N VAL A 529 -21.52 -2.36 -14.79
CA VAL A 529 -22.40 -2.93 -15.84
C VAL A 529 -21.84 -2.70 -17.25
N LEU A 530 -21.03 -1.65 -17.42
CA LEU A 530 -20.35 -1.37 -18.68
C LEU A 530 -19.28 -2.43 -19.03
N ASP A 531 -18.62 -2.99 -18.03
CA ASP A 531 -17.50 -3.94 -18.17
C ASP A 531 -17.96 -5.40 -18.28
N VAL A 532 -19.24 -5.68 -18.00
CA VAL A 532 -19.82 -7.03 -18.15
C VAL A 532 -19.95 -7.37 -19.63
N SER A 533 -19.65 -8.63 -20.01
CA SER A 533 -19.86 -9.11 -21.38
C SER A 533 -21.33 -8.93 -21.80
N LYS A 534 -21.59 -8.89 -23.11
CA LYS A 534 -22.96 -8.72 -23.64
C LYS A 534 -23.86 -9.86 -23.16
N GLU A 535 -23.35 -11.08 -23.22
CA GLU A 535 -24.03 -12.32 -22.89
C GLU A 535 -24.36 -12.39 -21.39
N ASP A 536 -23.38 -12.05 -20.54
CA ASP A 536 -23.56 -12.07 -19.08
C ASP A 536 -24.51 -10.96 -18.62
N PHE A 537 -24.46 -9.78 -19.24
CA PHE A 537 -25.39 -8.68 -18.94
C PHE A 537 -26.83 -9.07 -19.25
N LEU A 538 -27.07 -9.64 -20.44
CA LEU A 538 -28.39 -10.08 -20.85
C LEU A 538 -28.90 -11.25 -20.01
N LYS A 539 -28.02 -12.14 -19.54
CA LYS A 539 -28.37 -13.25 -18.65
C LYS A 539 -28.74 -12.78 -17.24
N SER A 540 -27.92 -11.90 -16.66
CA SER A 540 -28.09 -11.41 -15.28
C SER A 540 -29.22 -10.40 -15.13
N HIS A 541 -29.45 -9.54 -16.13
CA HIS A 541 -30.42 -8.44 -16.06
C HIS A 541 -31.61 -8.61 -17.02
N ARG A 542 -31.87 -9.83 -17.49
CA ARG A 542 -32.90 -10.16 -18.49
C ARG A 542 -34.26 -9.53 -18.20
N SER A 543 -34.73 -9.63 -16.97
CA SER A 543 -36.05 -9.12 -16.54
C SER A 543 -36.10 -7.58 -16.57
N SER A 544 -35.04 -6.92 -16.12
CA SER A 544 -34.90 -5.45 -16.11
C SER A 544 -34.78 -4.88 -17.52
N VAL A 545 -33.97 -5.50 -18.38
CA VAL A 545 -33.86 -5.15 -19.82
C VAL A 545 -35.24 -5.26 -20.47
N ARG A 546 -35.95 -6.38 -20.23
CA ARG A 546 -37.30 -6.57 -20.77
C ARG A 546 -38.27 -5.48 -20.31
N LYS A 547 -38.34 -5.23 -19.00
CA LYS A 547 -39.23 -4.20 -18.42
C LYS A 547 -38.96 -2.82 -19.01
N LEU A 548 -37.69 -2.44 -19.13
CA LEU A 548 -37.29 -1.14 -19.65
C LEU A 548 -37.62 -1.02 -21.15
N LEU A 549 -37.29 -2.02 -21.96
CA LEU A 549 -37.57 -1.99 -23.41
C LEU A 549 -39.06 -2.01 -23.72
N MET A 550 -39.89 -2.73 -22.95
CA MET A 550 -41.35 -2.73 -23.08
C MET A 550 -42.04 -1.51 -22.46
N HIS A 551 -41.31 -0.66 -21.73
CA HIS A 551 -41.91 0.50 -21.08
C HIS A 551 -42.44 1.50 -22.11
N GLY A 552 -43.68 1.97 -21.94
CA GLY A 552 -44.45 2.75 -22.92
C GLY A 552 -43.91 4.14 -23.28
N ILE A 553 -42.71 4.50 -22.82
CA ILE A 553 -42.08 5.79 -23.06
C ILE A 553 -40.89 5.60 -24.00
N SER A 554 -40.85 6.39 -25.08
CA SER A 554 -39.78 6.37 -26.08
C SER A 554 -38.48 7.05 -25.62
N GLN A 555 -38.56 7.94 -24.62
CA GLN A 555 -37.41 8.64 -24.03
C GLN A 555 -37.45 8.55 -22.50
N ILE A 556 -36.36 8.12 -21.87
CA ILE A 556 -36.33 7.92 -20.41
C ILE A 556 -35.04 8.46 -19.80
N SER A 557 -35.16 9.21 -18.72
CA SER A 557 -34.02 9.70 -17.94
C SER A 557 -33.60 8.70 -16.86
N ALA A 558 -32.35 8.80 -16.39
CA ALA A 558 -31.85 7.93 -15.31
C ALA A 558 -32.68 8.06 -14.02
N SER A 559 -33.06 9.29 -13.64
CA SER A 559 -33.93 9.55 -12.49
C SER A 559 -35.31 8.90 -12.65
N ARG A 560 -35.86 8.91 -13.87
CA ARG A 560 -37.15 8.26 -14.15
C ARG A 560 -37.05 6.73 -14.08
N CYS A 561 -35.95 6.13 -14.53
CA CYS A 561 -35.69 4.70 -14.34
C CYS A 561 -35.69 4.29 -12.86
N VAL A 562 -35.14 5.14 -11.99
CA VAL A 562 -35.13 4.93 -10.53
C VAL A 562 -36.53 5.04 -9.95
N GLN A 563 -37.26 6.12 -10.26
CA GLN A 563 -38.65 6.32 -9.82
C GLN A 563 -39.57 5.15 -10.20
N LEU A 564 -39.39 4.64 -11.43
CA LEU A 564 -40.17 3.52 -11.96
C LEU A 564 -39.62 2.15 -11.58
N LYS A 565 -38.55 2.09 -10.77
CA LYS A 565 -37.95 0.84 -10.28
C LYS A 565 -37.57 -0.13 -11.41
N LEU A 566 -37.05 0.40 -12.52
CA LEU A 566 -36.74 -0.38 -13.74
C LEU A 566 -35.37 -1.04 -13.71
N THR A 567 -34.43 -0.46 -12.98
CA THR A 567 -33.02 -0.87 -12.95
C THR A 567 -32.58 -1.09 -11.51
N PRO A 568 -32.88 -2.27 -10.92
CA PRO A 568 -32.39 -2.60 -9.58
C PRO A 568 -30.87 -2.66 -9.59
N ASP A 569 -30.25 -1.91 -8.71
CA ASP A 569 -28.82 -1.81 -8.48
C ASP A 569 -28.40 -2.92 -7.51
N PRO A 570 -27.72 -3.98 -8.00
CA PRO A 570 -27.21 -5.05 -7.13
C PRO A 570 -26.08 -4.55 -6.20
N THR A 571 -25.57 -3.33 -6.44
CA THR A 571 -24.45 -2.71 -5.72
C THR A 571 -24.86 -1.80 -4.58
N ALA A 572 -26.16 -1.55 -4.40
CA ALA A 572 -26.69 -0.75 -3.31
C ALA A 572 -26.38 -1.38 -1.94
N SER A 573 -25.80 -0.57 -1.04
CA SER A 573 -25.34 -1.02 0.29
C SER A 573 -26.44 -1.08 1.35
N GLU A 574 -27.56 -0.39 1.15
CA GLU A 574 -28.69 -0.33 2.07
C GLU A 574 -29.92 -0.99 1.45
N GLU A 575 -30.66 -1.79 2.24
CA GLU A 575 -31.88 -2.49 1.80
C GLU A 575 -32.99 -1.53 1.29
N GLY A 576 -32.92 -0.24 1.65
CA GLY A 576 -33.84 0.80 1.17
C GLY A 576 -33.45 1.49 -0.15
N GLN A 577 -32.21 1.36 -0.64
CA GLN A 577 -31.70 2.10 -1.80
C GLN A 577 -31.41 1.21 -3.02
N ILE A 578 -32.24 0.21 -3.28
CA ILE A 578 -32.09 -0.75 -4.38
C ILE A 578 -32.07 -0.07 -5.77
N TYR A 579 -32.42 1.20 -5.90
CA TYR A 579 -32.46 1.90 -7.20
C TYR A 579 -31.64 3.18 -7.14
N THR A 580 -30.47 3.19 -7.79
CA THR A 580 -29.58 4.36 -7.82
C THR A 580 -29.55 5.00 -9.21
N SER A 581 -29.43 6.33 -9.25
CA SER A 581 -29.39 7.08 -10.52
C SER A 581 -28.08 6.83 -11.29
N SER A 582 -26.99 6.54 -10.58
CA SER A 582 -25.70 6.19 -11.16
C SER A 582 -25.77 4.85 -11.90
N PHE A 583 -26.34 3.82 -11.28
CA PHE A 583 -26.51 2.51 -11.90
C PHE A 583 -27.47 2.57 -13.09
N ALA A 584 -28.60 3.26 -12.94
CA ALA A 584 -29.55 3.47 -14.05
C ALA A 584 -28.87 4.09 -15.28
N ARG A 585 -27.94 5.02 -15.09
CA ARG A 585 -27.16 5.63 -16.19
C ARG A 585 -26.24 4.62 -16.87
N SER A 586 -25.47 3.86 -16.10
CA SER A 586 -24.58 2.83 -16.65
C SER A 586 -25.37 1.75 -17.39
N PHE A 587 -26.54 1.38 -16.85
CA PHE A 587 -27.47 0.45 -17.48
C PHE A 587 -27.99 0.97 -18.84
N LEU A 588 -28.41 2.24 -18.90
CA LEU A 588 -28.87 2.88 -20.14
C LEU A 588 -27.75 3.00 -21.18
N LYS A 589 -26.53 3.35 -20.76
CA LYS A 589 -25.35 3.35 -21.65
C LYS A 589 -25.03 1.94 -22.18
N LYS A 590 -25.23 0.90 -21.37
CA LYS A 590 -25.06 -0.48 -21.84
C LYS A 590 -26.11 -0.83 -22.90
N LEU A 591 -27.37 -0.41 -22.74
CA LEU A 591 -28.41 -0.58 -23.75
C LEU A 591 -28.12 0.19 -25.06
N GLU A 592 -27.53 1.38 -24.97
CA GLU A 592 -27.01 2.11 -26.13
C GLU A 592 -25.88 1.33 -26.83
N SER A 593 -24.94 0.74 -26.08
CA SER A 593 -23.88 -0.08 -26.68
C SER A 593 -24.39 -1.37 -27.35
N LEU A 594 -25.54 -1.88 -26.90
CA LEU A 594 -26.28 -2.96 -27.57
C LEU A 594 -27.09 -2.45 -28.78
N GLY A 595 -27.17 -1.14 -28.96
CA GLY A 595 -27.78 -0.41 -30.07
C GLY A 595 -29.30 -0.33 -30.04
N PHE A 596 -29.91 -0.48 -28.86
CA PHE A 596 -31.37 -0.31 -28.67
C PHE A 596 -31.83 1.16 -28.61
N GLY A 597 -30.89 2.12 -28.63
CA GLY A 597 -31.19 3.54 -28.51
C GLY A 597 -29.92 4.40 -28.50
N ILE A 598 -30.10 5.69 -28.21
CA ILE A 598 -29.05 6.71 -28.15
C ILE A 598 -29.19 7.46 -26.83
N CYS A 599 -28.07 7.69 -26.11
CA CYS A 599 -28.06 8.53 -24.93
C CYS A 599 -27.67 9.98 -25.29
N ASP A 600 -28.61 10.92 -25.12
CA ASP A 600 -28.36 12.35 -25.28
C ASP A 600 -28.01 13.01 -23.92
N GLY A 601 -27.00 13.89 -23.92
CA GLY A 601 -26.59 14.70 -22.77
C GLY A 601 -25.11 15.15 -22.85
N PRO A 602 -24.73 16.27 -22.23
CA PRO A 602 -23.35 16.76 -22.29
C PRO A 602 -22.39 15.75 -21.64
N LYS A 603 -21.30 15.42 -22.36
CA LYS A 603 -20.19 14.60 -21.84
C LYS A 603 -19.53 15.23 -20.59
N SER A 604 -19.78 16.51 -20.33
CA SER A 604 -19.29 17.30 -19.20
C SER A 604 -20.38 17.56 -18.15
N GLY A 605 -20.40 16.75 -17.09
CA GLY A 605 -20.81 17.13 -15.73
C GLY A 605 -22.27 17.53 -15.43
N ASN A 606 -23.11 17.90 -16.40
CA ASN A 606 -24.44 18.42 -16.10
C ASN A 606 -25.48 17.27 -15.99
N LEU A 607 -25.65 16.77 -14.77
CA LEU A 607 -26.39 15.55 -14.42
C LEU A 607 -27.90 15.60 -14.76
N ARG A 608 -28.46 16.79 -15.03
CA ARG A 608 -29.91 17.01 -15.21
C ARG A 608 -30.44 16.70 -16.61
N HIS A 609 -29.59 16.51 -17.62
CA HIS A 609 -30.01 16.36 -19.02
C HIS A 609 -29.68 14.99 -19.67
N PHE A 610 -29.39 13.95 -18.89
CA PHE A 610 -29.13 12.61 -19.44
C PHE A 610 -30.44 11.89 -19.81
N ILE A 611 -30.67 11.65 -21.10
CA ILE A 611 -31.89 11.02 -21.64
C ILE A 611 -31.52 9.90 -22.61
N PHE A 612 -32.09 8.71 -22.42
CA PHE A 612 -31.99 7.60 -23.37
C PHE A 612 -33.21 7.59 -24.30
N LYS A 613 -32.98 7.65 -25.61
CA LYS A 613 -34.01 7.59 -26.66
C LYS A 613 -33.99 6.22 -27.33
N LYS A 614 -35.10 5.49 -27.25
CA LYS A 614 -35.25 4.15 -27.87
C LYS A 614 -35.28 4.27 -29.39
N LYS A 615 -34.67 3.30 -30.07
CA LYS A 615 -34.70 3.16 -31.53
C LYS A 615 -35.97 2.40 -31.95
N LYS A 616 -36.65 2.80 -33.03
CA LYS A 616 -37.82 2.07 -33.55
C LYS A 616 -37.42 0.67 -34.03
N PHE A 617 -38.35 -0.29 -33.97
CA PHE A 617 -38.09 -1.68 -34.39
C PHE A 617 -37.57 -1.78 -35.82
N SER A 618 -38.13 -0.99 -36.73
CA SER A 618 -37.72 -0.93 -38.14
C SER A 618 -36.26 -0.52 -38.35
N ALA A 619 -35.64 0.13 -37.37
CA ALA A 619 -34.26 0.59 -37.43
C ALA A 619 -33.30 -0.27 -36.60
N LEU A 620 -33.78 -1.37 -35.99
CA LEU A 620 -32.94 -2.35 -35.32
C LEU A 620 -32.26 -3.30 -36.32
N THR A 621 -31.03 -3.72 -36.02
CA THR A 621 -30.30 -4.74 -36.77
C THR A 621 -30.87 -6.14 -36.50
N GLU A 622 -30.57 -7.12 -37.37
CA GLU A 622 -31.02 -8.50 -37.17
C GLU A 622 -30.51 -9.10 -35.84
N GLU A 623 -29.31 -8.74 -35.42
CA GLU A 623 -28.76 -9.15 -34.11
C GLU A 623 -29.60 -8.62 -32.93
N GLN A 624 -30.08 -7.37 -33.02
CA GLN A 624 -30.94 -6.78 -31.99
C GLN A 624 -32.33 -7.41 -31.97
N LYS A 625 -32.87 -7.73 -33.15
CA LYS A 625 -34.14 -8.45 -33.27
C LYS A 625 -34.03 -9.86 -32.68
N GLN A 626 -32.90 -10.53 -32.89
CA GLN A 626 -32.62 -11.82 -32.25
C GLN A 626 -32.60 -11.69 -30.72
N ILE A 627 -31.93 -10.68 -30.17
CA ILE A 627 -31.94 -10.43 -28.72
C ILE A 627 -33.35 -10.16 -28.19
N LEU A 628 -34.19 -9.40 -28.91
CA LEU A 628 -35.58 -9.19 -28.53
C LEU A 628 -36.36 -10.51 -28.50
N SER A 629 -36.18 -11.36 -29.52
CA SER A 629 -36.76 -12.69 -29.59
C SER A 629 -36.30 -13.56 -28.42
N ASP A 630 -35.00 -13.57 -28.12
CA ASP A 630 -34.41 -14.33 -27.03
C ASP A 630 -34.97 -13.89 -25.68
N ILE A 631 -35.26 -12.59 -25.49
CA ILE A 631 -35.88 -12.03 -24.28
C ILE A 631 -37.42 -12.17 -24.31
N LYS A 632 -38.00 -12.75 -25.37
CA LYS A 632 -39.44 -12.96 -25.64
C LYS A 632 -40.25 -11.67 -25.76
N ILE A 633 -39.72 -10.67 -26.49
CA ILE A 633 -40.42 -9.41 -26.83
C ILE A 633 -40.80 -9.47 -28.31
N SER A 634 -42.10 -9.43 -28.61
CA SER A 634 -42.59 -9.38 -29.99
C SER A 634 -42.40 -7.99 -30.60
N GLU A 635 -42.35 -7.90 -31.93
CA GLU A 635 -42.34 -6.61 -32.65
C GLU A 635 -43.53 -5.73 -32.22
N ARG A 636 -44.72 -6.32 -32.11
CA ARG A 636 -45.93 -5.62 -31.68
C ARG A 636 -45.75 -5.03 -30.28
N ASP A 637 -45.15 -5.78 -29.35
CA ASP A 637 -44.93 -5.32 -27.98
C ASP A 637 -43.85 -4.25 -27.88
N TYR A 638 -42.79 -4.35 -28.67
CA TYR A 638 -41.75 -3.33 -28.72
C TYR A 638 -42.29 -2.02 -29.31
N ASN A 639 -43.09 -2.09 -30.38
CA ASN A 639 -43.63 -0.91 -31.05
C ASN A 639 -44.75 -0.19 -30.27
N LYS A 640 -45.37 -0.84 -29.27
CA LYS A 640 -46.29 -0.17 -28.32
C LYS A 640 -45.62 1.03 -27.62
N CYS A 641 -44.29 1.00 -27.44
CA CYS A 641 -43.55 2.08 -26.79
C CYS A 641 -43.48 3.39 -27.59
N PHE A 642 -43.90 3.39 -28.86
CA PHE A 642 -43.85 4.55 -29.75
C PHE A 642 -45.24 5.05 -30.15
N THR A 643 -46.31 4.36 -29.73
CA THR A 643 -47.70 4.68 -30.12
C THR A 643 -48.49 5.39 -29.03
N LEU A 644 -47.96 5.44 -27.80
CA LEU A 644 -48.53 6.25 -26.73
C LEU A 644 -48.12 7.72 -26.94
N PRO A 645 -49.08 8.67 -27.04
CA PRO A 645 -48.76 10.08 -27.16
C PRO A 645 -47.99 10.54 -25.92
N ALA A 646 -46.85 11.21 -26.15
CA ALA A 646 -46.08 11.83 -25.09
C ALA A 646 -46.96 12.88 -24.40
N VAL A 647 -47.43 12.58 -23.19
CA VAL A 647 -48.05 13.60 -22.33
C VAL A 647 -46.97 14.64 -22.05
N GLN A 648 -47.08 15.81 -22.67
CA GLN A 648 -46.23 16.97 -22.41
C GLN A 648 -46.54 17.50 -21.00
N GLU A 649 -45.67 17.17 -20.04
CA GLU A 649 -45.61 17.91 -18.77
C GLU A 649 -44.36 18.78 -18.77
N SER A 650 -44.53 20.02 -19.24
CA SER A 650 -43.53 21.08 -19.20
C SER A 650 -44.12 22.32 -18.54
N SER A 651 -44.20 22.34 -17.20
CA SER A 651 -44.26 23.57 -16.38
C SER A 651 -44.53 23.24 -14.92
N GLN A 652 -43.47 23.14 -14.09
CA GLN A 652 -43.52 23.46 -12.66
C GLN A 652 -42.08 23.51 -12.10
N ASN A 653 -41.31 24.49 -12.56
CA ASN A 653 -40.26 25.09 -11.74
C ASN A 653 -40.89 26.31 -11.06
N GLY A 654 -41.58 26.07 -9.94
CA GLY A 654 -42.01 27.09 -9.01
C GLY A 654 -40.99 27.19 -7.88
N SER A 655 -40.32 28.34 -7.82
CA SER A 655 -39.71 28.91 -6.63
C SER A 655 -40.51 28.58 -5.36
N VAL A 656 -39.88 27.92 -4.38
CA VAL A 656 -40.32 27.97 -2.98
C VAL A 656 -39.16 28.50 -2.15
N VAL A 657 -39.27 29.80 -1.89
CA VAL A 657 -38.74 30.48 -0.72
C VAL A 657 -39.67 30.17 0.45
N CYS A 658 -39.11 29.76 1.59
CA CYS A 658 -39.53 29.99 3.00
C CYS A 658 -38.54 29.17 3.86
N LEU A 659 -37.59 29.77 4.57
CA LEU A 659 -37.73 30.35 5.93
C LEU A 659 -38.43 29.38 6.90
N GLU A 660 -37.68 28.57 7.63
CA GLU A 660 -37.08 28.80 8.96
C GLU A 660 -35.84 27.91 9.14
#